data_AF-A0A158JHT3-F1
#
_entry.id   AF-A0A158JHT3-F1
#
_cell.length_a   1.000
_cell.length_b   1.000
_cell.length_c   1.000
_cell.angle_alpha   90.00
_cell.angle_beta   90.00
_cell.angle_gamma   90.00
#
_symmetry.space_group_name_H-M   'P 1'
#
loop_
_entity.id
_entity.type
_entity.pdbx_description
1 polymer ?
#
loop_
_entity_poly.entity_id
_entity_poly.type
_entity_poly.pdbx_seq_one_letter_code
_entity_poly.pdbx_strand_id
1 'polypeptide(L)'
;MSDLVNGSKVSQWSRERGRHRPAFDWRLTMPLVALHASTALAAGSLPQGGQFKAGAGTITTQSTAVDISQSSARGVIDWSSFSIGNGNTVTVNNGNGATLGRVTGAQLSQIDGNLNATGSFYLINPQGVVIGANGVVTTGGRFVASALDVGNDAFMAGGPLTFKDGGMGAVVNMGKIGSTGGDVFLIARALAENDGTISAPKGTAELAAGSQVLVRDTTSVPQTYVQSTATRSGDAVNKGSISAVQIALQAADGNVYALAGNNSALRATGAGTRDGRVWLVAQHGTAHVHGRIDATNADGSGGAVDTTASTLHLDDADIHAGSWTLSALHFDVDPVTAATLTKQLNQGTSVTLDATRDDVNLVSTMRWIGDASFNVNAFHSITVNSTTTLGNAGAGNMKLRADATGIFNAGAVFVNGIIDWSGSTGIVSTLSPRNGGLYTSGTILTNSAWTAAPYSGLKSQFTNYLLVSSPSDMKYVAADLDGNFALGKDVTLPAGDRAFRGIGVGADQEFNGQFDGMGHVLRGLYSFQTDNEGNPGVYTGLFAVIGPAGVVRNLGVDGGSRPASQGFGGVLAGRNRGLITYSYSMGSASSSVSEPASAGGLVGRNDGIIERSWSSASGGTSGVLAGLVAQNNGTILQSFATGQTGSSKEPVSSGLVSVNSSTGTIRQSYAAGTVGGWSGSDAGLVTANSGKVDESFSVAVVSNELGPAPRAGLFINNTPTGATNVYWDKDITGQSNGGPNVPASSGLTTAQMSDPASFGPSWDFGPNGTWVTPAGATHPFLRWQLESQ
;
A
#
# COMPACT_ATOMS: atom_id res chain seq x y z
N MET A 1 -34.59 15.16 60.21
CA MET A 1 -35.77 15.90 59.68
C MET A 1 -36.05 15.30 58.31
N SER A 2 -36.78 14.18 58.22
CA SER A 2 -38.27 14.06 58.11
C SER A 2 -38.75 14.71 56.80
N ASP A 3 -39.35 14.06 55.79
CA ASP A 3 -40.21 12.86 55.67
C ASP A 3 -40.07 12.28 54.22
N LEU A 4 -40.04 10.96 53.93
CA LEU A 4 -41.14 9.96 53.84
C LEU A 4 -42.27 10.41 52.86
N VAL A 5 -42.64 9.72 51.76
CA VAL A 5 -43.28 8.39 51.57
C VAL A 5 -43.43 8.14 50.03
N ASN A 6 -42.91 7.06 49.42
CA ASN A 6 -43.56 5.75 49.07
C ASN A 6 -44.64 5.83 47.95
N GLY A 7 -44.79 4.92 46.96
CA GLY A 7 -44.25 3.60 46.61
C GLY A 7 -44.56 3.30 45.10
N SER A 8 -43.83 2.43 44.39
CA SER A 8 -43.98 0.96 44.31
C SER A 8 -45.41 0.53 43.89
N LYS A 9 -45.72 -0.40 42.98
CA LYS A 9 -45.01 -1.51 42.33
C LYS A 9 -45.97 -2.14 41.28
N VAL A 10 -45.42 -2.63 40.17
CA VAL A 10 -45.61 -3.98 39.56
C VAL A 10 -46.98 -4.69 39.66
N SER A 11 -47.52 -5.15 38.51
CA SER A 11 -48.05 -6.53 38.39
C SER A 11 -48.19 -7.01 36.94
N GLN A 12 -47.53 -8.14 36.64
CA GLN A 12 -47.80 -9.05 35.52
C GLN A 12 -49.23 -9.60 35.58
N TRP A 13 -49.89 -9.87 34.45
CA TRP A 13 -50.85 -10.98 34.32
C TRP A 13 -50.84 -11.57 32.90
N SER A 14 -50.80 -12.90 32.83
CA SER A 14 -51.06 -13.72 31.65
C SER A 14 -52.55 -14.04 31.52
N ARG A 15 -53.05 -14.30 30.30
CA ARG A 15 -53.74 -15.55 29.93
C ARG A 15 -54.37 -15.51 28.53
N GLU A 16 -54.31 -16.70 27.94
CA GLU A 16 -54.89 -17.27 26.73
C GLU A 16 -56.37 -17.01 26.36
N ARG A 17 -56.61 -17.22 25.06
CA ARG A 17 -57.74 -17.88 24.36
C ARG A 17 -58.96 -17.06 23.91
N GLY A 18 -59.27 -17.19 22.60
CA GLY A 18 -60.60 -16.92 22.05
C GLY A 18 -60.65 -16.77 20.52
N ARG A 19 -60.80 -17.89 19.78
CA ARG A 19 -61.19 -17.93 18.36
C ARG A 19 -62.61 -17.38 18.19
N HIS A 20 -62.85 -16.46 17.26
CA HIS A 20 -64.16 -16.31 16.60
C HIS A 20 -64.00 -15.84 15.14
N ARG A 21 -64.53 -16.66 14.22
CA ARG A 21 -64.82 -16.33 12.82
C ARG A 21 -66.17 -15.62 12.74
N PRO A 22 -66.42 -14.76 11.73
CA PRO A 22 -67.77 -14.58 11.20
C PRO A 22 -67.89 -15.18 9.80
N ALA A 23 -68.95 -15.97 9.63
CA ALA A 23 -69.49 -16.37 8.34
C ALA A 23 -70.43 -15.26 7.84
N PHE A 24 -70.43 -15.01 6.53
CA PHE A 24 -71.51 -14.30 5.86
C PHE A 24 -71.78 -15.00 4.53
N ASP A 25 -72.97 -15.59 4.45
CA ASP A 25 -73.50 -16.40 3.35
C ASP A 25 -74.66 -15.61 2.73
N TRP A 26 -74.60 -15.30 1.44
CA TRP A 26 -75.76 -14.87 0.66
C TRP A 26 -75.71 -15.55 -0.71
N ARG A 27 -76.72 -16.39 -0.92
CA ARG A 27 -76.98 -17.12 -2.16
C ARG A 27 -77.65 -16.17 -3.15
N LEU A 28 -77.12 -16.09 -4.38
CA LEU A 28 -77.92 -15.76 -5.55
C LEU A 28 -77.49 -16.65 -6.72
N THR A 29 -78.39 -17.53 -7.14
CA THR A 29 -78.31 -18.39 -8.31
C THR A 29 -78.65 -17.62 -9.58
N MET A 30 -77.77 -17.65 -10.59
CA MET A 30 -78.06 -17.29 -11.98
C MET A 30 -77.48 -18.34 -12.94
N PRO A 31 -78.13 -18.60 -14.09
CA PRO A 31 -77.91 -19.81 -14.88
C PRO A 31 -76.63 -19.75 -15.74
N LEU A 32 -76.04 -20.93 -15.84
CA LEU A 32 -74.86 -21.33 -16.61
C LEU A 32 -75.10 -21.16 -18.12
N VAL A 33 -74.42 -20.19 -18.75
CA VAL A 33 -74.12 -20.21 -20.18
C VAL A 33 -72.62 -20.42 -20.32
N ALA A 34 -72.23 -21.62 -20.72
CA ALA A 34 -70.84 -22.01 -20.95
C ALA A 34 -70.32 -21.33 -22.24
N LEU A 35 -69.79 -20.12 -22.09
CA LEU A 35 -68.88 -19.55 -23.08
C LEU A 35 -67.48 -20.08 -22.75
N HIS A 36 -66.96 -20.97 -23.59
CA HIS A 36 -65.55 -21.35 -23.56
C HIS A 36 -64.72 -20.13 -23.99
N ALA A 37 -64.52 -19.19 -23.09
CA ALA A 37 -63.48 -18.19 -23.22
C ALA A 37 -62.16 -18.93 -22.99
N SER A 38 -61.47 -19.26 -24.07
CA SER A 38 -60.05 -19.56 -24.03
C SER A 38 -59.38 -18.40 -23.32
N THR A 39 -59.03 -18.56 -22.04
CA THR A 39 -58.10 -17.65 -21.38
C THR A 39 -56.76 -17.90 -22.05
N ALA A 40 -56.51 -17.20 -23.16
CA ALA A 40 -55.15 -16.96 -23.61
C ALA A 40 -54.46 -16.25 -22.45
N LEU A 41 -53.65 -16.98 -21.68
CA LEU A 41 -52.63 -16.38 -20.83
C LEU A 41 -51.83 -15.48 -21.76
N ALA A 42 -52.07 -14.17 -21.70
CA ALA A 42 -51.27 -13.21 -22.43
C ALA A 42 -49.82 -13.51 -22.08
N ALA A 43 -48.99 -13.79 -23.09
CA ALA A 43 -47.56 -13.90 -22.89
C ALA A 43 -47.10 -12.68 -22.09
N GLY A 44 -46.19 -12.87 -21.14
CA GLY A 44 -45.69 -11.77 -20.31
C GLY A 44 -45.12 -10.64 -21.18
N SER A 45 -44.82 -9.48 -20.60
CA SER A 45 -44.22 -8.38 -21.35
C SER A 45 -42.92 -8.80 -22.06
N LEU A 46 -42.72 -8.36 -23.30
CA LEU A 46 -41.44 -8.40 -24.03
C LEU A 46 -41.03 -6.96 -24.37
N PRO A 47 -39.73 -6.70 -24.59
CA PRO A 47 -39.26 -5.39 -25.06
C PRO A 47 -39.97 -4.94 -26.36
N GLN A 48 -40.25 -3.64 -26.48
CA GLN A 48 -41.01 -3.06 -27.60
C GLN A 48 -40.28 -1.90 -28.26
N GLY A 49 -40.48 -1.75 -29.58
CA GLY A 49 -40.02 -0.59 -30.33
C GLY A 49 -38.50 -0.50 -30.54
N GLY A 50 -37.78 -1.62 -30.44
CA GLY A 50 -36.33 -1.67 -30.57
C GLY A 50 -35.82 -1.19 -31.93
N GLN A 51 -34.89 -0.25 -31.94
CA GLN A 51 -34.22 0.24 -33.15
C GLN A 51 -32.74 0.53 -32.92
N PHE A 52 -31.86 0.01 -33.78
CA PHE A 52 -30.45 0.37 -33.78
C PHE A 52 -30.27 1.86 -34.11
N LYS A 53 -29.60 2.60 -33.24
CA LYS A 53 -29.18 4.00 -33.45
C LYS A 53 -27.70 4.13 -33.81
N ALA A 54 -26.89 3.17 -33.41
CA ALA A 54 -25.49 3.05 -33.79
C ALA A 54 -25.08 1.58 -33.82
N GLY A 55 -24.08 1.24 -34.64
CA GLY A 55 -23.76 -0.16 -34.94
C GLY A 55 -24.77 -0.80 -35.91
N ALA A 56 -24.70 -2.12 -36.05
CA ALA A 56 -25.55 -2.86 -36.97
C ALA A 56 -25.96 -4.22 -36.37
N GLY A 57 -27.17 -4.66 -36.72
CA GLY A 57 -27.73 -5.92 -36.29
C GLY A 57 -29.20 -6.07 -36.69
N THR A 58 -29.80 -7.18 -36.25
CA THR A 58 -31.22 -7.48 -36.43
C THR A 58 -31.90 -7.74 -35.09
N ILE A 59 -33.21 -7.45 -35.03
CA ILE A 59 -34.07 -7.73 -33.88
C ILE A 59 -35.22 -8.59 -34.39
N THR A 60 -35.41 -9.77 -33.81
CA THR A 60 -36.51 -10.69 -34.14
C THR A 60 -37.36 -10.91 -32.90
N THR A 61 -38.65 -10.57 -32.99
CA THR A 61 -39.61 -10.75 -31.90
C THR A 61 -40.51 -11.95 -32.19
N GLN A 62 -40.63 -12.83 -31.20
CA GLN A 62 -41.49 -14.02 -31.20
C GLN A 62 -42.53 -13.88 -30.07
N SER A 63 -43.38 -14.90 -29.89
CA SER A 63 -44.43 -14.87 -28.86
C SER A 63 -43.89 -14.76 -27.44
N THR A 64 -42.76 -15.43 -27.14
CA THR A 64 -42.16 -15.49 -25.80
C THR A 64 -40.67 -15.13 -25.81
N ALA A 65 -40.13 -14.65 -26.93
CA ALA A 65 -38.71 -14.36 -27.07
C ALA A 65 -38.42 -13.11 -27.92
N VAL A 66 -37.32 -12.42 -27.60
CA VAL A 66 -36.69 -11.43 -28.49
C VAL A 66 -35.23 -11.82 -28.70
N ASP A 67 -34.85 -11.99 -29.96
CA ASP A 67 -33.48 -12.28 -30.36
C ASP A 67 -32.84 -11.05 -31.01
N ILE A 68 -31.71 -10.60 -30.46
CA ILE A 68 -30.90 -9.50 -30.98
C ILE A 68 -29.62 -10.10 -31.53
N SER A 69 -29.40 -10.00 -32.84
CA SER A 69 -28.16 -10.43 -33.48
C SER A 69 -27.37 -9.21 -33.90
N GLN A 70 -26.30 -8.90 -33.17
CA GLN A 70 -25.44 -7.75 -33.44
C GLN A 70 -24.22 -8.20 -34.27
N SER A 71 -23.96 -7.49 -35.38
CA SER A 71 -22.81 -7.76 -36.25
C SER A 71 -21.63 -6.82 -36.00
N SER A 72 -21.87 -5.65 -35.41
CA SER A 72 -20.82 -4.70 -35.02
C SER A 72 -20.22 -5.03 -33.65
N ALA A 73 -18.97 -4.59 -33.41
CA ALA A 73 -18.33 -4.75 -32.10
C ALA A 73 -19.09 -4.03 -30.97
N ARG A 74 -19.73 -2.91 -31.28
CA ARG A 74 -20.60 -2.16 -30.37
C ARG A 74 -21.90 -1.77 -31.06
N GLY A 75 -23.00 -1.75 -30.32
CA GLY A 75 -24.30 -1.34 -30.84
C GLY A 75 -25.15 -0.62 -29.79
N VAL A 76 -25.92 0.37 -30.24
CA VAL A 76 -26.87 1.12 -29.43
C VAL A 76 -28.26 0.87 -29.98
N ILE A 77 -29.19 0.44 -29.14
CA ILE A 77 -30.58 0.17 -29.47
C ILE A 77 -31.47 0.99 -28.55
N ASP A 78 -32.28 1.88 -29.13
CA ASP A 78 -33.34 2.55 -28.38
C ASP A 78 -34.60 1.68 -28.35
N TRP A 79 -35.27 1.65 -27.21
CA TRP A 79 -36.50 0.91 -26.95
C TRP A 79 -37.57 1.86 -26.40
N SER A 80 -38.84 1.65 -26.76
CA SER A 80 -39.95 2.36 -26.13
C SER A 80 -40.28 1.76 -24.75
N SER A 81 -40.06 0.45 -24.58
CA SER A 81 -40.07 -0.23 -23.28
C SER A 81 -39.17 -1.45 -23.33
N PHE A 82 -38.56 -1.80 -22.20
CA PHE A 82 -37.72 -3.00 -22.08
C PHE A 82 -38.08 -3.71 -20.77
N SER A 83 -39.01 -4.65 -20.83
CA SER A 83 -39.40 -5.53 -19.72
C SER A 83 -39.50 -6.96 -20.22
N ILE A 84 -39.18 -7.93 -19.37
CA ILE A 84 -39.17 -9.36 -19.68
C ILE A 84 -40.02 -10.05 -18.63
N GLY A 85 -41.27 -10.39 -18.98
CA GLY A 85 -42.17 -11.10 -18.08
C GLY A 85 -41.72 -12.52 -17.81
N ASN A 86 -42.29 -13.14 -16.77
CA ASN A 86 -41.99 -14.52 -16.42
C ASN A 86 -42.24 -15.48 -17.61
N GLY A 87 -41.33 -16.44 -17.80
CA GLY A 87 -41.37 -17.39 -18.93
C GLY A 87 -40.87 -16.83 -20.27
N ASN A 88 -40.60 -15.52 -20.38
CA ASN A 88 -40.04 -14.91 -21.58
C ASN A 88 -38.52 -14.84 -21.54
N THR A 89 -37.90 -14.74 -22.72
CA THR A 89 -36.44 -14.65 -22.85
C THR A 89 -36.00 -13.56 -23.84
N VAL A 90 -34.96 -12.82 -23.51
CA VAL A 90 -34.23 -11.96 -24.45
C VAL A 90 -32.83 -12.53 -24.63
N THR A 91 -32.42 -12.76 -25.88
CA THR A 91 -31.09 -13.24 -26.22
C THR A 91 -30.34 -12.20 -27.05
N VAL A 92 -29.14 -11.83 -26.61
CA VAL A 92 -28.27 -10.86 -27.28
C VAL A 92 -27.01 -11.56 -27.76
N ASN A 93 -26.96 -11.85 -29.05
CA ASN A 93 -25.81 -12.44 -29.73
C ASN A 93 -24.90 -11.32 -30.24
N ASN A 94 -23.93 -10.91 -29.43
CA ASN A 94 -22.99 -9.83 -29.73
C ASN A 94 -21.52 -10.25 -29.66
N GLY A 95 -21.23 -11.56 -29.66
CA GLY A 95 -19.88 -12.11 -29.52
C GLY A 95 -19.21 -11.62 -28.24
N ASN A 96 -17.97 -11.12 -28.34
CA ASN A 96 -17.26 -10.43 -27.25
C ASN A 96 -17.55 -8.92 -27.21
N GLY A 97 -18.48 -8.44 -28.04
CA GLY A 97 -18.83 -7.03 -28.18
C GLY A 97 -19.70 -6.50 -27.02
N ALA A 98 -20.22 -5.29 -27.20
CA ALA A 98 -21.10 -4.64 -26.23
C ALA A 98 -22.37 -4.10 -26.90
N THR A 99 -23.51 -4.25 -26.22
CA THR A 99 -24.79 -3.70 -26.68
C THR A 99 -25.38 -2.81 -25.59
N LEU A 100 -25.81 -1.60 -25.95
CA LEU A 100 -26.53 -0.67 -25.08
C LEU A 100 -27.99 -0.63 -25.49
N GLY A 101 -28.88 -1.12 -24.62
CA GLY A 101 -30.32 -0.94 -24.71
C GLY A 101 -30.77 0.28 -23.90
N ARG A 102 -31.22 1.34 -24.57
CA ARG A 102 -31.71 2.56 -23.93
C ARG A 102 -33.24 2.63 -23.99
N VAL A 103 -33.89 2.74 -22.85
CA VAL A 103 -35.34 2.95 -22.77
C VAL A 103 -35.64 4.45 -22.84
N THR A 104 -36.48 4.83 -23.80
CA THR A 104 -36.91 6.22 -24.02
C THR A 104 -38.35 6.48 -23.58
N GLY A 105 -39.11 5.43 -23.27
CA GLY A 105 -40.47 5.53 -22.76
C GLY A 105 -40.57 5.79 -21.25
N ALA A 106 -41.80 5.92 -20.78
CA ALA A 106 -42.12 6.35 -19.42
C ALA A 106 -42.31 5.21 -18.40
N GLN A 107 -41.98 3.97 -18.75
CA GLN A 107 -42.13 2.80 -17.87
C GLN A 107 -40.77 2.31 -17.39
N LEU A 108 -40.69 1.88 -16.13
CA LEU A 108 -39.52 1.18 -15.59
C LEU A 108 -39.32 -0.16 -16.29
N SER A 109 -38.08 -0.64 -16.29
CA SER A 109 -37.72 -1.96 -16.81
C SER A 109 -37.92 -3.02 -15.75
N GLN A 110 -38.81 -3.99 -15.98
CA GLN A 110 -39.07 -5.11 -15.06
C GLN A 110 -38.63 -6.41 -15.72
N ILE A 111 -37.64 -7.08 -15.12
CA ILE A 111 -37.02 -8.31 -15.62
C ILE A 111 -37.40 -9.46 -14.68
N ASP A 112 -38.52 -10.14 -14.98
CA ASP A 112 -39.00 -11.34 -14.27
C ASP A 112 -38.68 -12.65 -15.02
N GLY A 113 -38.22 -12.55 -16.28
CA GLY A 113 -37.76 -13.67 -17.11
C GLY A 113 -36.24 -13.68 -17.31
N ASN A 114 -35.79 -14.19 -18.47
CA ASN A 114 -34.36 -14.39 -18.76
C ASN A 114 -33.80 -13.32 -19.71
N LEU A 115 -32.64 -12.74 -19.38
CA LEU A 115 -31.83 -11.92 -20.27
C LEU A 115 -30.45 -12.56 -20.43
N ASN A 116 -30.12 -13.01 -21.63
CA ASN A 116 -28.86 -13.66 -21.95
C ASN A 116 -28.07 -12.84 -22.97
N ALA A 117 -26.79 -12.56 -22.73
CA ALA A 117 -25.90 -11.93 -23.71
C ALA A 117 -24.57 -12.68 -23.83
N THR A 118 -24.08 -12.90 -25.04
CA THR A 118 -22.78 -13.56 -25.24
C THR A 118 -21.59 -12.69 -24.79
N GLY A 119 -21.73 -11.37 -24.93
CA GLY A 119 -20.76 -10.35 -24.57
C GLY A 119 -21.29 -9.44 -23.48
N SER A 120 -21.07 -8.13 -23.61
CA SER A 120 -21.53 -7.14 -22.62
C SER A 120 -22.91 -6.59 -22.96
N PHE A 121 -23.75 -6.33 -21.95
CA PHE A 121 -25.05 -5.70 -22.12
C PHE A 121 -25.27 -4.57 -21.12
N TYR A 122 -25.69 -3.41 -21.61
CA TYR A 122 -25.97 -2.20 -20.84
C TYR A 122 -27.46 -1.88 -20.98
N LEU A 123 -28.21 -1.94 -19.90
CA LEU A 123 -29.61 -1.54 -19.85
C LEU A 123 -29.73 -0.18 -19.15
N ILE A 124 -30.12 0.84 -19.90
CA ILE A 124 -30.29 2.20 -19.41
C ILE A 124 -31.78 2.54 -19.41
N ASN A 125 -32.33 2.86 -18.24
CA ASN A 125 -33.70 3.32 -18.11
C ASN A 125 -33.83 4.39 -17.01
N PRO A 126 -34.06 5.66 -17.36
CA PRO A 126 -34.26 6.75 -16.40
C PRO A 126 -35.37 6.53 -15.37
N GLN A 127 -36.37 5.69 -15.69
CA GLN A 127 -37.48 5.35 -14.79
C GLN A 127 -37.13 4.27 -13.77
N GLY A 128 -35.99 3.59 -13.97
CA GLY A 128 -35.50 2.53 -13.09
C GLY A 128 -35.44 1.16 -13.77
N VAL A 129 -34.66 0.27 -13.16
CA VAL A 129 -34.46 -1.11 -13.60
C VAL A 129 -34.65 -2.03 -12.40
N VAL A 130 -35.56 -2.98 -12.50
CA VAL A 130 -35.85 -3.97 -11.47
C VAL A 130 -35.66 -5.36 -12.04
N ILE A 131 -34.71 -6.12 -11.47
CA ILE A 131 -34.59 -7.56 -11.71
C ILE A 131 -35.43 -8.24 -10.64
N GLY A 132 -36.58 -8.79 -11.02
CA GLY A 132 -37.53 -9.43 -10.11
C GLY A 132 -36.97 -10.72 -9.51
N ALA A 133 -37.63 -11.26 -8.48
CA ALA A 133 -37.15 -12.45 -7.77
C ALA A 133 -36.98 -13.71 -8.65
N ASN A 134 -37.74 -13.79 -9.76
CA ASN A 134 -37.61 -14.86 -10.77
C ASN A 134 -36.67 -14.49 -11.92
N GLY A 135 -36.26 -13.22 -12.01
CA GLY A 135 -35.43 -12.69 -13.09
C GLY A 135 -34.02 -13.26 -13.07
N VAL A 136 -33.52 -13.60 -14.26
CA VAL A 136 -32.15 -14.10 -14.44
C VAL A 136 -31.48 -13.31 -15.55
N VAL A 137 -30.34 -12.69 -15.23
CA VAL A 137 -29.46 -12.01 -16.17
C VAL A 137 -28.14 -12.75 -16.26
N THR A 138 -27.73 -13.16 -17.46
CA THR A 138 -26.45 -13.84 -17.70
C THR A 138 -25.71 -13.19 -18.86
N THR A 139 -24.48 -12.73 -18.62
CA THR A 139 -23.61 -12.13 -19.65
C THR A 139 -22.24 -12.82 -19.72
N GLY A 140 -21.66 -12.91 -20.92
CA GLY A 140 -20.26 -13.33 -21.08
C GLY A 140 -19.27 -12.21 -20.76
N GLY A 141 -19.61 -10.97 -21.12
CA GLY A 141 -18.91 -9.75 -20.75
C GLY A 141 -19.61 -9.02 -19.60
N ARG A 142 -19.50 -7.68 -19.55
CA ARG A 142 -20.06 -6.85 -18.49
C ARG A 142 -21.59 -6.75 -18.55
N PHE A 143 -22.26 -6.78 -17.40
CA PHE A 143 -23.65 -6.31 -17.28
C PHE A 143 -23.68 -4.94 -16.60
N VAL A 144 -24.42 -3.99 -17.15
CA VAL A 144 -24.68 -2.69 -16.53
C VAL A 144 -26.18 -2.43 -16.53
N ALA A 145 -26.76 -2.17 -15.36
CA ALA A 145 -28.10 -1.61 -15.24
C ALA A 145 -27.97 -0.17 -14.69
N SER A 146 -28.55 0.80 -15.39
CA SER A 146 -28.40 2.22 -15.02
C SER A 146 -29.68 3.02 -15.15
N ALA A 147 -29.96 3.88 -14.16
CA ALA A 147 -30.95 4.96 -14.25
C ALA A 147 -30.37 6.29 -14.75
N LEU A 148 -29.04 6.37 -14.85
CA LEU A 148 -28.29 7.44 -15.50
C LEU A 148 -27.99 7.07 -16.96
N ASP A 149 -27.85 8.06 -17.84
CA ASP A 149 -27.58 7.85 -19.26
C ASP A 149 -26.08 8.02 -19.60
N VAL A 150 -25.71 7.54 -20.79
CA VAL A 150 -24.40 7.74 -21.40
C VAL A 150 -24.57 8.08 -22.88
N GLY A 151 -23.74 8.97 -23.40
CA GLY A 151 -23.78 9.37 -24.81
C GLY A 151 -23.39 8.23 -25.75
N ASN A 152 -24.04 8.18 -26.93
CA ASN A 152 -23.78 7.16 -27.95
C ASN A 152 -22.31 7.17 -28.40
N ASP A 153 -21.75 8.33 -28.70
CA ASP A 153 -20.37 8.45 -29.20
C ASP A 153 -19.35 7.92 -28.18
N ALA A 154 -19.56 8.23 -26.89
CA ALA A 154 -18.72 7.72 -25.81
C ALA A 154 -18.82 6.20 -25.69
N PHE A 155 -20.04 5.65 -25.73
CA PHE A 155 -20.25 4.20 -25.72
C PHE A 155 -19.57 3.51 -26.91
N MET A 156 -19.70 4.09 -28.11
CA MET A 156 -19.14 3.53 -29.34
C MET A 156 -17.61 3.63 -29.39
N ALA A 157 -17.01 4.64 -28.77
CA ALA A 157 -15.56 4.79 -28.65
C ALA A 157 -14.92 3.71 -27.76
N GLY A 158 -15.67 3.18 -26.79
CA GLY A 158 -15.28 2.02 -25.99
C GLY A 158 -14.23 2.26 -24.91
N GLY A 159 -13.99 3.52 -24.55
CA GLY A 159 -13.20 3.91 -23.37
C GLY A 159 -14.03 4.02 -22.09
N PRO A 160 -13.50 4.72 -21.06
CA PRO A 160 -14.24 5.02 -19.84
C PRO A 160 -15.59 5.70 -20.11
N LEU A 161 -16.61 5.32 -19.35
CA LEU A 161 -17.98 5.81 -19.53
C LEU A 161 -18.40 6.66 -18.34
N THR A 162 -18.84 7.89 -18.61
CA THR A 162 -19.47 8.74 -17.59
C THR A 162 -20.98 8.63 -17.71
N PHE A 163 -21.59 8.00 -16.72
CA PHE A 163 -23.04 7.95 -16.54
C PHE A 163 -23.50 9.22 -15.83
N LYS A 164 -24.41 9.97 -16.45
CA LYS A 164 -24.96 11.23 -15.94
C LYS A 164 -26.31 11.47 -16.61
N ASP A 165 -26.92 12.64 -16.42
CA ASP A 165 -28.09 13.09 -17.21
C ASP A 165 -29.17 11.97 -17.33
N GLY A 166 -29.95 11.76 -16.28
CA GLY A 166 -30.92 10.67 -16.18
C GLY A 166 -31.99 10.94 -15.11
N GLY A 167 -32.80 9.93 -14.79
CA GLY A 167 -33.95 10.08 -13.89
C GLY A 167 -33.64 9.77 -12.42
N MET A 168 -34.70 9.76 -11.61
CA MET A 168 -34.66 9.35 -10.20
C MET A 168 -34.98 7.86 -10.00
N GLY A 169 -35.05 7.08 -11.08
CA GLY A 169 -35.33 5.65 -11.02
C GLY A 169 -34.32 4.91 -10.14
N ALA A 170 -34.81 3.92 -9.39
CA ALA A 170 -33.97 3.00 -8.65
C ALA A 170 -33.47 1.86 -9.56
N VAL A 171 -32.31 1.30 -9.22
CA VAL A 171 -31.82 0.06 -9.81
C VAL A 171 -31.78 -1.00 -8.71
N VAL A 172 -32.65 -2.01 -8.81
CA VAL A 172 -32.86 -3.00 -7.76
C VAL A 172 -32.73 -4.42 -8.32
N ASN A 173 -31.89 -5.24 -7.71
CA ASN A 173 -31.81 -6.67 -7.99
C ASN A 173 -32.42 -7.50 -6.88
N MET A 174 -33.54 -8.17 -7.13
CA MET A 174 -34.11 -9.22 -6.27
C MET A 174 -33.87 -10.63 -6.84
N GLY A 175 -33.38 -10.73 -8.08
CA GLY A 175 -33.17 -11.98 -8.81
C GLY A 175 -31.71 -12.42 -8.85
N LYS A 176 -31.29 -12.97 -9.99
CA LYS A 176 -29.91 -13.48 -10.19
C LYS A 176 -29.23 -12.75 -11.34
N ILE A 177 -28.06 -12.19 -11.07
CA ILE A 177 -27.19 -11.56 -12.09
C ILE A 177 -25.84 -12.31 -12.11
N GLY A 178 -25.43 -12.76 -13.29
CA GLY A 178 -24.15 -13.42 -13.50
C GLY A 178 -23.37 -12.83 -14.68
N SER A 179 -22.10 -12.52 -14.46
CA SER A 179 -21.14 -12.21 -15.52
C SER A 179 -19.97 -13.19 -15.47
N THR A 180 -19.78 -14.01 -16.51
CA THR A 180 -18.80 -15.11 -16.47
C THR A 180 -17.36 -14.68 -16.79
N GLY A 181 -17.19 -13.57 -17.51
CA GLY A 181 -15.89 -13.03 -17.90
C GLY A 181 -15.73 -11.53 -17.71
N GLY A 182 -16.73 -10.84 -17.16
CA GLY A 182 -16.71 -9.39 -16.96
C GLY A 182 -17.26 -8.97 -15.60
N ASP A 183 -17.69 -7.71 -15.56
CA ASP A 183 -18.12 -7.04 -14.33
C ASP A 183 -19.65 -6.89 -14.26
N VAL A 184 -20.17 -6.51 -13.11
CA VAL A 184 -21.58 -6.15 -12.90
C VAL A 184 -21.65 -4.76 -12.27
N PHE A 185 -22.43 -3.86 -12.87
CA PHE A 185 -22.66 -2.52 -12.34
C PHE A 185 -24.14 -2.23 -12.18
N LEU A 186 -24.54 -1.80 -10.99
CA LEU A 186 -25.86 -1.22 -10.71
C LEU A 186 -25.67 0.27 -10.42
N ILE A 187 -26.19 1.14 -11.29
CA ILE A 187 -25.92 2.58 -11.26
C ILE A 187 -27.24 3.34 -11.15
N ALA A 188 -27.37 4.17 -10.12
CA ALA A 188 -28.54 5.01 -9.97
C ALA A 188 -28.17 6.38 -9.43
N ARG A 189 -29.10 7.32 -9.53
CA ARG A 189 -28.97 8.59 -8.83
C ARG A 189 -29.28 8.45 -7.34
N ALA A 190 -30.36 7.74 -7.03
CA ALA A 190 -30.95 7.71 -5.70
C ALA A 190 -30.77 6.38 -4.96
N LEU A 191 -30.89 5.24 -5.64
CA LEU A 191 -30.83 3.93 -5.00
C LEU A 191 -30.31 2.87 -5.96
N ALA A 192 -29.16 2.27 -5.60
CA ALA A 192 -28.64 1.05 -6.19
C ALA A 192 -28.70 -0.06 -5.13
N GLU A 193 -29.50 -1.10 -5.35
CA GLU A 193 -29.83 -2.09 -4.32
C GLU A 193 -29.71 -3.54 -4.84
N ASN A 194 -29.15 -4.41 -4.00
CA ASN A 194 -29.13 -5.85 -4.21
C ASN A 194 -29.76 -6.60 -3.02
N ASP A 195 -30.90 -7.23 -3.27
CA ASP A 195 -31.58 -8.18 -2.38
C ASP A 195 -31.39 -9.63 -2.84
N GLY A 196 -31.03 -9.81 -4.12
CA GLY A 196 -30.80 -11.11 -4.76
C GLY A 196 -29.33 -11.54 -4.75
N THR A 197 -28.90 -12.17 -5.85
CA THR A 197 -27.52 -12.65 -5.99
C THR A 197 -26.81 -12.01 -7.18
N ILE A 198 -25.57 -11.55 -6.96
CA ILE A 198 -24.66 -11.09 -8.02
C ILE A 198 -23.41 -11.99 -8.03
N SER A 199 -23.03 -12.49 -9.21
CA SER A 199 -21.83 -13.32 -9.39
C SER A 199 -20.95 -12.80 -10.54
N ALA A 200 -19.70 -12.46 -10.24
CA ALA A 200 -18.69 -11.99 -11.19
C ALA A 200 -17.31 -12.63 -10.87
N PRO A 201 -17.15 -13.96 -11.02
CA PRO A 201 -15.99 -14.71 -10.49
C PRO A 201 -14.63 -14.31 -11.09
N LYS A 202 -14.60 -13.55 -12.18
CA LYS A 202 -13.38 -13.03 -12.82
C LYS A 202 -13.35 -11.50 -12.88
N GLY A 203 -14.38 -10.86 -12.35
CA GLY A 203 -14.61 -9.42 -12.51
C GLY A 203 -14.98 -8.76 -11.19
N THR A 204 -15.53 -7.56 -11.33
CA THR A 204 -15.94 -6.71 -10.21
C THR A 204 -17.47 -6.63 -10.15
N ALA A 205 -18.04 -6.50 -8.95
CA ALA A 205 -19.44 -6.17 -8.76
C ALA A 205 -19.56 -4.84 -8.01
N GLU A 206 -20.14 -3.81 -8.64
CA GLU A 206 -20.25 -2.47 -8.05
C GLU A 206 -21.67 -1.92 -8.05
N LEU A 207 -22.09 -1.38 -6.89
CA LEU A 207 -23.32 -0.63 -6.69
C LEU A 207 -22.94 0.84 -6.48
N ALA A 208 -23.40 1.73 -7.36
CA ALA A 208 -23.01 3.13 -7.36
C ALA A 208 -24.24 4.05 -7.38
N ALA A 209 -24.35 4.92 -6.37
CA ALA A 209 -25.43 5.87 -6.21
C ALA A 209 -24.90 7.32 -6.18
N GLY A 210 -25.20 8.11 -7.21
CA GLY A 210 -24.81 9.53 -7.27
C GLY A 210 -25.28 10.23 -8.55
N SER A 211 -25.11 11.55 -8.62
CA SER A 211 -25.55 12.33 -9.79
C SER A 211 -24.76 12.06 -11.07
N GLN A 212 -23.51 11.62 -10.93
CA GLN A 212 -22.60 11.28 -11.99
C GLN A 212 -21.71 10.13 -11.52
N VAL A 213 -21.51 9.13 -12.37
CA VAL A 213 -20.70 7.95 -12.09
C VAL A 213 -19.77 7.70 -13.27
N LEU A 214 -18.47 7.83 -13.06
CA LEU A 214 -17.46 7.43 -14.04
C LEU A 214 -17.13 5.95 -13.84
N VAL A 215 -17.22 5.14 -14.89
CA VAL A 215 -16.79 3.74 -14.91
C VAL A 215 -15.53 3.60 -15.77
N ARG A 216 -14.49 3.00 -15.22
CA ARG A 216 -13.18 2.78 -15.86
C ARG A 216 -12.60 1.42 -15.49
N ASP A 217 -11.72 0.89 -16.33
CA ASP A 217 -11.07 -0.39 -16.05
C ASP A 217 -9.84 -0.17 -15.16
N THR A 218 -9.99 -0.43 -13.86
CA THR A 218 -8.92 -0.40 -12.86
C THR A 218 -8.92 -1.68 -12.03
N THR A 219 -7.78 -1.98 -11.38
CA THR A 219 -7.62 -3.16 -10.51
C THR A 219 -7.20 -2.81 -9.09
N SER A 220 -6.70 -1.60 -8.83
CA SER A 220 -6.18 -1.18 -7.52
C SER A 220 -7.15 -0.29 -6.72
N VAL A 221 -8.17 0.25 -7.38
CA VAL A 221 -9.21 1.13 -6.83
C VAL A 221 -10.55 0.74 -7.43
N PRO A 222 -11.68 1.16 -6.84
CA PRO A 222 -12.98 0.92 -7.45
C PRO A 222 -13.03 1.42 -8.90
N GLN A 223 -13.69 0.66 -9.75
CA GLN A 223 -13.89 0.99 -11.16
C GLN A 223 -14.87 2.14 -11.33
N THR A 224 -15.76 2.34 -10.37
CA THR A 224 -16.63 3.51 -10.29
C THR A 224 -16.01 4.66 -9.50
N TYR A 225 -16.23 5.88 -9.97
CA TYR A 225 -16.03 7.11 -9.21
C TYR A 225 -17.33 7.89 -9.19
N VAL A 226 -17.88 8.10 -8.00
CA VAL A 226 -19.22 8.66 -7.80
C VAL A 226 -19.12 10.11 -7.37
N GLN A 227 -19.86 10.99 -8.05
CA GLN A 227 -19.96 12.42 -7.73
C GLN A 227 -21.42 12.83 -7.50
N SER A 228 -21.59 13.79 -6.61
CA SER A 228 -22.85 14.48 -6.39
C SER A 228 -22.77 15.94 -6.82
N THR A 229 -23.76 16.38 -7.60
CA THR A 229 -24.08 17.78 -7.91
C THR A 229 -25.45 18.18 -7.36
N ALA A 230 -26.12 17.27 -6.64
CA ALA A 230 -27.48 17.42 -6.18
C ALA A 230 -27.53 17.65 -4.66
N THR A 231 -28.54 18.37 -4.19
CA THR A 231 -28.82 18.59 -2.76
C THR A 231 -29.43 17.36 -2.05
N ARG A 232 -29.40 16.18 -2.68
CA ARG A 232 -30.01 14.93 -2.18
C ARG A 232 -29.03 13.76 -2.28
N SER A 233 -29.02 12.98 -1.21
CA SER A 233 -28.25 11.75 -1.01
C SER A 233 -28.70 10.61 -1.92
N GLY A 234 -27.77 9.80 -2.42
CA GLY A 234 -28.04 8.51 -3.06
C GLY A 234 -27.48 7.37 -2.22
N ASP A 235 -28.22 6.27 -2.08
CA ASP A 235 -27.84 5.12 -1.24
C ASP A 235 -27.41 3.91 -2.08
N ALA A 236 -26.40 3.19 -1.60
CA ALA A 236 -25.97 1.89 -2.12
C ALA A 236 -26.20 0.80 -1.07
N VAL A 237 -27.04 -0.17 -1.38
CA VAL A 237 -27.58 -1.13 -0.41
C VAL A 237 -27.33 -2.56 -0.89
N ASN A 238 -26.73 -3.39 -0.04
CA ASN A 238 -26.73 -4.83 -0.23
C ASN A 238 -27.40 -5.51 0.96
N LYS A 239 -28.50 -6.23 0.70
CA LYS A 239 -29.18 -7.16 1.61
C LYS A 239 -29.05 -8.62 1.18
N GLY A 240 -28.70 -8.84 -0.09
CA GLY A 240 -28.46 -10.15 -0.70
C GLY A 240 -26.99 -10.59 -0.65
N SER A 241 -26.58 -11.40 -1.63
CA SER A 241 -25.21 -11.92 -1.73
C SER A 241 -24.49 -11.42 -2.99
N ILE A 242 -23.23 -11.01 -2.83
CA ILE A 242 -22.33 -10.66 -3.93
C ILE A 242 -21.07 -11.54 -3.85
N SER A 243 -20.75 -12.23 -4.93
CA SER A 243 -19.51 -13.00 -5.08
C SER A 243 -18.74 -12.51 -6.30
N ALA A 244 -17.56 -11.93 -6.10
CA ALA A 244 -16.73 -11.36 -7.17
C ALA A 244 -15.25 -11.44 -6.82
N VAL A 245 -14.37 -10.97 -7.71
CA VAL A 245 -12.96 -10.74 -7.36
C VAL A 245 -12.83 -9.49 -6.49
N GLN A 246 -13.60 -8.47 -6.87
CA GLN A 246 -13.62 -7.16 -6.24
C GLN A 246 -15.07 -6.70 -6.09
N ILE A 247 -15.37 -6.03 -4.98
CA ILE A 247 -16.72 -5.55 -4.68
C ILE A 247 -16.65 -4.09 -4.23
N ALA A 248 -17.47 -3.22 -4.79
CA ALA A 248 -17.57 -1.83 -4.32
C ALA A 248 -19.03 -1.39 -4.14
N LEU A 249 -19.33 -0.82 -2.98
CA LEU A 249 -20.59 -0.10 -2.73
C LEU A 249 -20.22 1.37 -2.53
N GLN A 250 -20.74 2.25 -3.38
CA GLN A 250 -20.39 3.67 -3.36
C GLN A 250 -21.63 4.56 -3.39
N ALA A 251 -21.69 5.49 -2.45
CA ALA A 251 -22.75 6.48 -2.31
C ALA A 251 -22.14 7.88 -2.22
N ALA A 252 -22.51 8.77 -3.15
CA ALA A 252 -22.18 10.18 -3.04
C ALA A 252 -23.26 10.91 -2.23
N ASP A 253 -22.83 11.58 -1.16
CA ASP A 253 -23.69 12.32 -0.22
C ASP A 253 -24.78 11.48 0.48
N GLY A 254 -24.78 10.16 0.31
CA GLY A 254 -25.68 9.23 0.97
C GLY A 254 -24.96 8.10 1.68
N ASN A 255 -25.69 7.03 1.95
CA ASN A 255 -25.24 5.98 2.85
C ASN A 255 -24.92 4.69 2.10
N VAL A 256 -23.95 3.96 2.64
CA VAL A 256 -23.68 2.58 2.23
C VAL A 256 -24.20 1.65 3.30
N TYR A 257 -25.01 0.67 2.88
CA TYR A 257 -25.55 -0.37 3.75
C TYR A 257 -25.04 -1.73 3.26
N ALA A 258 -24.00 -2.25 3.91
CA ALA A 258 -23.55 -3.63 3.72
C ALA A 258 -24.25 -4.50 4.77
N LEU A 259 -25.52 -4.83 4.51
CA LEU A 259 -26.35 -5.60 5.42
C LEU A 259 -26.23 -7.08 5.05
N ALA A 260 -25.44 -7.84 5.80
CA ALA A 260 -25.54 -9.29 5.71
C ALA A 260 -26.73 -9.79 6.52
N GLY A 261 -27.66 -10.47 5.86
CA GLY A 261 -28.51 -11.44 6.55
C GLY A 261 -27.68 -12.62 7.10
N ASN A 262 -28.33 -13.75 7.38
CA ASN A 262 -27.70 -14.93 7.99
C ASN A 262 -26.66 -15.68 7.11
N ASN A 263 -26.26 -15.17 5.94
CA ASN A 263 -25.25 -15.76 5.05
C ASN A 263 -24.30 -14.65 4.55
N SER A 264 -23.00 -14.95 4.32
CA SER A 264 -21.97 -13.97 3.88
C SER A 264 -22.51 -13.02 2.80
N ALA A 265 -22.61 -11.72 3.11
CA ALA A 265 -23.16 -10.73 2.18
C ALA A 265 -22.22 -10.48 1.01
N LEU A 266 -20.94 -10.33 1.30
CA LEU A 266 -19.93 -9.91 0.32
C LEU A 266 -18.74 -10.88 0.38
N ARG A 267 -18.43 -11.53 -0.74
CA ARG A 267 -17.29 -12.44 -0.88
C ARG A 267 -16.40 -12.00 -2.05
N ALA A 268 -15.25 -11.45 -1.73
CA ALA A 268 -14.20 -11.07 -2.67
C ALA A 268 -13.08 -12.11 -2.68
N THR A 269 -12.91 -12.83 -3.79
CA THR A 269 -11.83 -13.83 -3.94
C THR A 269 -10.94 -13.45 -5.12
N GLY A 270 -9.69 -13.10 -4.82
CA GLY A 270 -8.67 -12.71 -5.78
C GLY A 270 -8.55 -13.71 -6.94
N ALA A 271 -8.24 -13.20 -8.14
CA ALA A 271 -8.03 -14.02 -9.33
C ALA A 271 -6.99 -13.40 -10.25
N GLY A 272 -5.97 -14.18 -10.62
CA GLY A 272 -4.91 -13.73 -11.52
C GLY A 272 -4.13 -12.56 -10.93
N THR A 273 -4.27 -11.37 -11.54
CA THR A 273 -3.57 -10.13 -11.14
C THR A 273 -4.41 -9.19 -10.25
N ARG A 274 -5.60 -9.61 -9.81
CA ARG A 274 -6.49 -8.82 -8.96
C ARG A 274 -6.60 -9.45 -7.58
N ASP A 275 -6.27 -8.67 -6.56
CA ASP A 275 -6.41 -9.05 -5.16
C ASP A 275 -7.89 -9.07 -4.72
N GLY A 276 -8.19 -9.89 -3.71
CA GLY A 276 -9.52 -9.94 -3.12
C GLY A 276 -9.78 -8.69 -2.30
N ARG A 277 -10.70 -7.82 -2.75
CA ARG A 277 -10.91 -6.52 -2.13
C ARG A 277 -12.37 -6.08 -2.06
N VAL A 278 -12.76 -5.45 -0.96
CA VAL A 278 -14.10 -4.87 -0.75
C VAL A 278 -13.98 -3.39 -0.37
N TRP A 279 -14.70 -2.52 -1.07
CA TRP A 279 -14.81 -1.10 -0.77
C TRP A 279 -16.22 -0.73 -0.36
N LEU A 280 -16.36 -0.08 0.79
CA LEU A 280 -17.60 0.51 1.28
C LEU A 280 -17.39 2.02 1.42
N VAL A 281 -17.93 2.81 0.51
CA VAL A 281 -17.59 4.24 0.36
C VAL A 281 -18.83 5.12 0.46
N ALA A 282 -18.95 5.84 1.56
CA ALA A 282 -19.99 6.83 1.86
C ALA A 282 -19.35 8.16 2.29
N GLN A 283 -18.50 8.75 1.44
CA GLN A 283 -17.56 9.83 1.82
C GLN A 283 -18.19 10.97 2.66
N HIS A 284 -19.42 11.37 2.34
CA HIS A 284 -20.15 12.43 3.05
C HIS A 284 -21.37 11.94 3.85
N GLY A 285 -21.55 10.62 3.94
CA GLY A 285 -22.65 9.99 4.67
C GLY A 285 -22.18 8.95 5.68
N THR A 286 -23.04 7.96 5.94
CA THR A 286 -22.78 6.89 6.91
C THR A 286 -22.51 5.57 6.19
N ALA A 287 -21.49 4.83 6.63
CA ALA A 287 -21.36 3.42 6.28
C ALA A 287 -21.87 2.55 7.43
N HIS A 288 -22.92 1.79 7.13
CA HIS A 288 -23.48 0.76 8.00
C HIS A 288 -22.92 -0.59 7.58
N VAL A 289 -22.01 -1.14 8.38
CA VAL A 289 -21.32 -2.40 8.11
C VAL A 289 -21.83 -3.44 9.09
N HIS A 290 -22.61 -4.40 8.59
CA HIS A 290 -23.25 -5.41 9.42
C HIS A 290 -23.05 -6.81 8.84
N GLY A 291 -22.76 -7.77 9.72
CA GLY A 291 -22.59 -9.17 9.36
C GLY A 291 -21.33 -9.46 8.54
N ARG A 292 -21.33 -10.58 7.80
CA ARG A 292 -20.09 -11.20 7.29
C ARG A 292 -19.62 -10.65 5.93
N ILE A 293 -18.35 -10.23 5.90
CA ILE A 293 -17.59 -9.84 4.71
C ILE A 293 -16.33 -10.72 4.62
N ASP A 294 -16.16 -11.42 3.51
CA ASP A 294 -14.99 -12.26 3.23
C ASP A 294 -14.14 -11.63 2.12
N ALA A 295 -12.85 -11.41 2.39
CA ALA A 295 -11.88 -10.95 1.39
C ALA A 295 -10.60 -11.82 1.45
N THR A 296 -10.30 -12.52 0.36
CA THR A 296 -9.15 -13.43 0.27
C THR A 296 -8.43 -13.25 -1.06
N ASN A 297 -7.10 -13.26 -1.07
CA ASN A 297 -6.31 -13.24 -2.30
C ASN A 297 -6.33 -14.60 -3.02
N ALA A 298 -5.82 -14.61 -4.25
CA ALA A 298 -5.81 -15.81 -5.09
C ALA A 298 -4.95 -16.95 -4.49
N ASP A 299 -3.92 -16.62 -3.72
CA ASP A 299 -3.02 -17.55 -3.04
C ASP A 299 -3.58 -18.07 -1.69
N GLY A 300 -4.77 -17.61 -1.29
CA GLY A 300 -5.42 -17.95 -0.02
C GLY A 300 -5.00 -17.07 1.16
N SER A 301 -4.05 -16.14 0.97
CA SER A 301 -3.76 -15.11 1.98
C SER A 301 -4.97 -14.17 2.16
N GLY A 302 -5.03 -13.48 3.29
CA GLY A 302 -6.12 -12.55 3.57
C GLY A 302 -6.10 -11.35 2.61
N GLY A 303 -7.27 -11.02 2.05
CA GLY A 303 -7.48 -9.85 1.21
C GLY A 303 -7.65 -8.56 2.02
N ALA A 304 -8.24 -7.53 1.41
CA ALA A 304 -8.43 -6.23 2.05
C ALA A 304 -9.88 -5.75 2.04
N VAL A 305 -10.28 -5.08 3.11
CA VAL A 305 -11.55 -4.36 3.21
C VAL A 305 -11.26 -2.91 3.56
N ASP A 306 -11.88 -1.97 2.85
CA ASP A 306 -11.80 -0.53 3.16
C ASP A 306 -13.19 0.03 3.35
N THR A 307 -13.38 0.76 4.43
CA THR A 307 -14.63 1.43 4.75
C THR A 307 -14.33 2.91 4.94
N THR A 308 -14.83 3.75 4.04
CA THR A 308 -14.62 5.20 4.08
C THR A 308 -15.97 5.88 4.23
N ALA A 309 -16.16 6.65 5.29
CA ALA A 309 -17.40 7.39 5.51
C ALA A 309 -17.18 8.68 6.29
N SER A 310 -18.19 9.54 6.38
CA SER A 310 -18.16 10.61 7.39
C SER A 310 -18.46 10.07 8.79
N THR A 311 -19.38 9.11 8.89
CA THR A 311 -19.75 8.39 10.12
C THR A 311 -19.74 6.87 9.88
N LEU A 312 -19.33 6.10 10.88
CA LEU A 312 -19.25 4.63 10.80
C LEU A 312 -20.18 4.00 11.83
N HIS A 313 -21.00 3.05 11.40
CA HIS A 313 -21.79 2.17 12.27
C HIS A 313 -21.31 0.74 12.00
N LEU A 314 -20.65 0.14 13.00
CA LEU A 314 -19.90 -1.13 12.85
C LEU A 314 -20.49 -2.27 13.69
N ASP A 315 -21.74 -2.12 14.16
CA ASP A 315 -22.39 -3.11 15.00
C ASP A 315 -22.45 -4.47 14.28
N ASP A 316 -22.03 -5.54 14.94
CA ASP A 316 -22.05 -6.92 14.40
C ASP A 316 -21.24 -7.14 13.11
N ALA A 317 -20.31 -6.24 12.77
CA ALA A 317 -19.38 -6.50 11.66
C ALA A 317 -18.54 -7.78 11.91
N ASP A 318 -18.44 -8.63 10.89
CA ASP A 318 -17.66 -9.88 10.89
C ASP A 318 -16.78 -9.93 9.64
N ILE A 319 -15.57 -9.40 9.76
CA ILE A 319 -14.63 -9.19 8.67
C ILE A 319 -13.60 -10.31 8.67
N HIS A 320 -13.57 -11.09 7.59
CA HIS A 320 -12.62 -12.17 7.38
C HIS A 320 -11.68 -11.75 6.25
N ALA A 321 -10.63 -11.01 6.62
CA ALA A 321 -9.66 -10.43 5.70
C ALA A 321 -8.25 -10.39 6.32
N GLY A 322 -7.24 -10.11 5.52
CA GLY A 322 -5.89 -9.83 6.03
C GLY A 322 -5.80 -8.44 6.66
N SER A 323 -6.56 -7.48 6.10
CA SER A 323 -6.61 -6.10 6.59
C SER A 323 -8.00 -5.49 6.49
N TRP A 324 -8.31 -4.61 7.45
CA TRP A 324 -9.48 -3.74 7.45
C TRP A 324 -9.06 -2.30 7.76
N THR A 325 -9.23 -1.41 6.78
CA THR A 325 -8.98 0.03 6.92
C THR A 325 -10.31 0.76 7.10
N LEU A 326 -10.42 1.50 8.19
CA LEU A 326 -11.55 2.36 8.52
C LEU A 326 -11.12 3.81 8.36
N SER A 327 -11.77 4.58 7.50
CA SER A 327 -11.51 6.01 7.33
C SER A 327 -12.76 6.82 7.67
N ALA A 328 -12.62 7.74 8.62
CA ALA A 328 -13.70 8.61 9.08
C ALA A 328 -13.20 10.03 9.33
N LEU A 329 -14.09 10.97 9.66
CA LEU A 329 -13.67 12.34 10.03
C LEU A 329 -12.89 12.34 11.36
N HIS A 330 -13.40 11.58 12.32
CA HIS A 330 -12.86 11.37 13.67
C HIS A 330 -13.19 9.96 14.14
N PHE A 331 -12.61 9.51 15.26
CA PHE A 331 -12.98 8.25 15.90
C PHE A 331 -13.10 8.42 17.42
N ASP A 332 -14.23 7.98 17.97
CA ASP A 332 -14.39 7.68 19.38
C ASP A 332 -14.58 6.16 19.54
N VAL A 333 -13.52 5.45 19.95
CA VAL A 333 -13.54 3.98 20.09
C VAL A 333 -14.20 3.60 21.40
N ASP A 334 -15.53 3.71 21.38
CA ASP A 334 -16.45 3.38 22.47
C ASP A 334 -16.50 1.86 22.74
N PRO A 335 -17.25 1.40 23.77
CA PRO A 335 -17.26 -0.02 24.13
C PRO A 335 -17.74 -0.94 23.00
N VAL A 336 -18.66 -0.49 22.16
CA VAL A 336 -19.22 -1.29 21.07
C VAL A 336 -18.21 -1.42 19.95
N THR A 337 -17.63 -0.29 19.52
CA THR A 337 -16.57 -0.25 18.51
C THR A 337 -15.36 -1.07 18.96
N ALA A 338 -14.90 -0.89 20.21
CA ALA A 338 -13.78 -1.63 20.77
C ALA A 338 -14.01 -3.15 20.76
N ALA A 339 -15.23 -3.60 21.07
CA ALA A 339 -15.58 -5.01 21.03
C ALA A 339 -15.52 -5.56 19.59
N THR A 340 -16.06 -4.83 18.61
CA THR A 340 -15.99 -5.20 17.19
C THR A 340 -14.54 -5.29 16.71
N LEU A 341 -13.71 -4.27 16.97
CA LEU A 341 -12.31 -4.26 16.54
C LEU A 341 -11.51 -5.38 17.20
N THR A 342 -11.70 -5.59 18.51
CA THR A 342 -11.05 -6.67 19.27
C THR A 342 -11.41 -8.05 18.71
N LYS A 343 -12.67 -8.26 18.30
CA LYS A 343 -13.09 -9.51 17.65
C LYS A 343 -12.32 -9.74 16.34
N GLN A 344 -12.23 -8.73 15.47
CA GLN A 344 -11.52 -8.87 14.18
C GLN A 344 -10.03 -9.15 14.37
N LEU A 345 -9.39 -8.45 15.31
CA LEU A 345 -7.98 -8.65 15.65
C LEU A 345 -7.71 -10.10 16.12
N ASN A 346 -8.59 -10.66 16.96
CA ASN A 346 -8.49 -12.06 17.40
C ASN A 346 -8.75 -13.07 16.26
N GLN A 347 -9.46 -12.68 15.21
CA GLN A 347 -9.67 -13.50 14.01
C GLN A 347 -8.50 -13.41 13.00
N GLY A 348 -7.51 -12.55 13.27
CA GLY A 348 -6.32 -12.40 12.42
C GLY A 348 -6.39 -11.22 11.44
N THR A 349 -7.46 -10.43 11.44
CA THR A 349 -7.59 -9.25 10.58
C THR A 349 -6.89 -8.05 11.22
N SER A 350 -5.85 -7.53 10.57
CA SER A 350 -5.19 -6.30 11.02
C SER A 350 -6.08 -5.10 10.77
N VAL A 351 -6.17 -4.17 11.74
CA VAL A 351 -7.08 -3.02 11.69
C VAL A 351 -6.29 -1.72 11.63
N THR A 352 -6.69 -0.82 10.73
CA THR A 352 -6.16 0.55 10.66
C THR A 352 -7.30 1.56 10.79
N LEU A 353 -7.17 2.54 11.68
CA LEU A 353 -8.07 3.69 11.80
C LEU A 353 -7.40 4.93 11.21
N ASP A 354 -8.03 5.55 10.22
CA ASP A 354 -7.56 6.76 9.53
C ASP A 354 -8.54 7.92 9.73
N ALA A 355 -8.27 8.78 10.71
CA ALA A 355 -9.04 10.01 10.90
C ALA A 355 -8.58 11.07 9.89
N THR A 356 -9.53 11.64 9.16
CA THR A 356 -9.26 12.53 8.02
C THR A 356 -9.38 14.01 8.36
N ARG A 357 -9.98 14.37 9.51
CA ARG A 357 -10.18 15.77 9.91
C ARG A 357 -9.94 16.09 11.38
N ASP A 358 -9.99 15.12 12.28
CA ASP A 358 -9.94 15.36 13.73
C ASP A 358 -9.11 14.31 14.48
N ASP A 359 -9.28 14.29 15.80
CA ASP A 359 -8.66 13.38 16.75
C ASP A 359 -9.19 11.94 16.69
N VAL A 360 -8.44 11.04 17.32
CA VAL A 360 -8.85 9.67 17.65
C VAL A 360 -8.81 9.49 19.17
N ASN A 361 -9.96 9.18 19.77
CA ASN A 361 -10.09 8.90 21.20
C ASN A 361 -10.30 7.41 21.43
N LEU A 362 -9.36 6.77 22.12
CA LEU A 362 -9.40 5.37 22.52
C LEU A 362 -9.92 5.28 23.95
N VAL A 363 -11.24 5.16 24.09
CA VAL A 363 -11.94 5.30 25.38
C VAL A 363 -12.22 3.96 26.07
N SER A 364 -12.02 2.84 25.37
CA SER A 364 -12.33 1.50 25.86
C SER A 364 -11.15 0.55 25.73
N THR A 365 -11.06 -0.40 26.67
CA THR A 365 -10.00 -1.41 26.69
C THR A 365 -10.14 -2.38 25.52
N MET A 366 -9.01 -2.66 24.85
CA MET A 366 -8.89 -3.68 23.80
C MET A 366 -7.73 -4.61 24.13
N ARG A 367 -8.01 -5.93 24.12
CA ARG A 367 -7.00 -6.96 24.30
C ARG A 367 -7.22 -8.09 23.31
N TRP A 368 -6.17 -8.45 22.58
CA TRP A 368 -6.25 -9.54 21.61
C TRP A 368 -5.03 -10.45 21.66
N ILE A 369 -5.22 -11.65 21.16
CA ILE A 369 -4.18 -12.67 20.96
C ILE A 369 -3.91 -12.83 19.45
N GLY A 370 -2.70 -13.24 19.10
CA GLY A 370 -2.28 -13.44 17.71
C GLY A 370 -1.55 -12.24 17.08
N ASP A 371 -1.37 -12.33 15.77
CA ASP A 371 -0.36 -11.56 15.03
C ASP A 371 -0.95 -10.36 14.28
N ALA A 372 -2.28 -10.18 14.35
CA ALA A 372 -2.95 -9.04 13.77
C ALA A 372 -2.48 -7.73 14.42
N SER A 373 -2.20 -6.73 13.58
CA SER A 373 -1.72 -5.42 14.02
C SER A 373 -2.87 -4.41 14.13
N PHE A 374 -2.73 -3.44 15.03
CA PHE A 374 -3.67 -2.34 15.22
C PHE A 374 -2.96 -0.99 15.00
N ASN A 375 -3.36 -0.25 13.98
CA ASN A 375 -2.74 1.03 13.63
C ASN A 375 -3.75 2.17 13.71
N VAL A 376 -3.29 3.34 14.14
CA VAL A 376 -4.10 4.56 14.25
C VAL A 376 -3.33 5.71 13.64
N ASN A 377 -3.92 6.35 12.65
CA ASN A 377 -3.45 7.56 12.01
C ASN A 377 -4.48 8.66 12.27
N ALA A 378 -4.19 9.56 13.20
CA ALA A 378 -5.04 10.70 13.48
C ALA A 378 -4.69 11.87 12.56
N PHE A 379 -5.70 12.63 12.13
CA PHE A 379 -5.45 13.89 11.45
C PHE A 379 -4.72 14.84 12.38
N HIS A 380 -5.18 14.94 13.64
CA HIS A 380 -4.58 15.80 14.66
C HIS A 380 -3.97 14.97 15.79
N SER A 381 -4.72 14.62 16.85
CA SER A 381 -4.21 13.95 18.05
C SER A 381 -4.78 12.55 18.28
N ILE A 382 -4.07 11.75 19.08
CA ILE A 382 -4.54 10.45 19.57
C ILE A 382 -4.58 10.49 21.10
N THR A 383 -5.68 10.07 21.72
CA THR A 383 -5.78 9.96 23.18
C THR A 383 -6.11 8.52 23.60
N VAL A 384 -5.23 7.88 24.37
CA VAL A 384 -5.54 6.66 25.13
C VAL A 384 -6.01 7.08 26.52
N ASN A 385 -7.29 6.92 26.82
CA ASN A 385 -7.85 7.39 28.10
C ASN A 385 -7.26 6.69 29.32
N SER A 386 -7.35 7.35 30.49
CA SER A 386 -6.74 6.88 31.74
C SER A 386 -7.24 5.53 32.25
N THR A 387 -8.47 5.14 31.88
CA THR A 387 -9.06 3.83 32.20
C THR A 387 -8.89 2.79 31.09
N THR A 388 -8.26 3.17 29.97
CA THR A 388 -8.09 2.30 28.79
C THR A 388 -6.81 1.49 28.90
N THR A 389 -6.89 0.18 28.65
CA THR A 389 -5.72 -0.63 28.31
C THR A 389 -5.79 -1.08 26.85
N LEU A 390 -4.71 -0.89 26.10
CA LEU A 390 -4.48 -1.54 24.81
C LEU A 390 -3.41 -2.60 25.02
N GLY A 391 -3.68 -3.87 24.66
CA GLY A 391 -2.68 -4.91 24.83
C GLY A 391 -2.76 -6.07 23.84
N ASN A 392 -1.59 -6.61 23.52
CA ASN A 392 -1.43 -7.79 22.67
C ASN A 392 -0.61 -8.86 23.39
N ALA A 393 -0.92 -10.13 23.15
CA ALA A 393 -0.16 -11.28 23.66
C ALA A 393 0.25 -12.29 22.55
N GLY A 394 0.31 -11.83 21.30
CA GLY A 394 0.84 -12.59 20.14
C GLY A 394 2.00 -11.83 19.49
N ALA A 395 2.07 -11.76 18.15
CA ALA A 395 3.09 -10.97 17.45
C ALA A 395 2.58 -9.64 16.86
N GLY A 396 1.37 -9.21 17.22
CA GLY A 396 0.74 -8.00 16.68
C GLY A 396 1.51 -6.71 16.98
N ASN A 397 1.71 -5.89 15.97
CA ASN A 397 2.31 -4.56 16.12
C ASN A 397 1.24 -3.49 16.39
N MET A 398 1.66 -2.38 17.00
CA MET A 398 0.82 -1.19 17.11
C MET A 398 1.56 0.09 16.71
N LYS A 399 0.94 0.90 15.86
CA LYS A 399 1.44 2.23 15.48
C LYS A 399 0.39 3.29 15.80
N LEU A 400 0.75 4.27 16.61
CA LEU A 400 -0.07 5.45 16.91
C LEU A 400 0.60 6.68 16.31
N ARG A 401 0.04 7.24 15.24
CA ARG A 401 0.58 8.40 14.55
C ARG A 401 -0.37 9.59 14.63
N ALA A 402 0.06 10.63 15.33
CA ALA A 402 -0.52 11.96 15.25
C ALA A 402 -0.01 12.71 14.01
N ASP A 403 -0.73 13.75 13.57
CA ASP A 403 -0.42 14.52 12.35
C ASP A 403 -0.15 13.60 11.14
N ALA A 404 -1.07 12.68 10.87
CA ALA A 404 -0.93 11.71 9.79
C ALA A 404 -0.71 12.35 8.42
N THR A 405 -1.27 13.56 8.21
CA THR A 405 -1.12 14.33 6.96
C THR A 405 0.19 15.11 6.88
N GLY A 406 0.94 15.22 7.98
CA GLY A 406 2.21 15.94 8.04
C GLY A 406 2.08 17.44 7.75
N ILE A 407 0.94 18.03 8.13
CA ILE A 407 0.63 19.45 7.91
C ILE A 407 0.96 20.32 9.12
N PHE A 408 1.57 19.76 10.17
CA PHE A 408 2.03 20.48 11.35
C PHE A 408 0.90 21.13 12.15
N ASN A 409 -0.25 20.48 12.22
CA ASN A 409 -1.42 21.00 12.93
C ASN A 409 -1.32 20.94 14.47
N ALA A 410 -0.13 20.69 15.03
CA ALA A 410 0.16 20.67 16.47
C ALA A 410 -0.52 19.53 17.26
N GLY A 411 -0.95 18.46 16.58
CA GLY A 411 -1.46 17.26 17.24
C GLY A 411 -0.37 16.45 17.97
N ALA A 412 -0.77 15.55 18.86
CA ALA A 412 0.15 14.68 19.60
C ALA A 412 -0.49 13.36 20.03
N VAL A 413 0.34 12.41 20.47
CA VAL A 413 -0.13 11.16 21.10
C VAL A 413 -0.10 11.31 22.63
N PHE A 414 -1.26 11.16 23.26
CA PHE A 414 -1.44 11.19 24.71
C PHE A 414 -1.79 9.79 25.21
N VAL A 415 -0.83 9.11 25.85
CA VAL A 415 -1.09 7.82 26.49
C VAL A 415 -1.38 8.09 27.97
N ASN A 416 -2.64 8.22 28.35
CA ASN A 416 -3.01 8.41 29.76
C ASN A 416 -3.29 7.08 30.48
N GLY A 417 -3.60 6.03 29.73
CA GLY A 417 -3.90 4.68 30.23
C GLY A 417 -2.70 3.74 30.22
N ILE A 418 -2.94 2.51 29.77
CA ILE A 418 -1.97 1.42 29.74
C ILE A 418 -1.75 0.93 28.30
N ILE A 419 -0.50 0.78 27.90
CA ILE A 419 -0.07 -0.02 26.74
C ILE A 419 0.63 -1.27 27.28
N ASP A 420 0.08 -2.45 26.97
CA ASP A 420 0.55 -3.73 27.50
C ASP A 420 1.00 -4.69 26.39
N TRP A 421 2.31 -4.68 26.12
CA TRP A 421 2.99 -5.60 25.21
C TRP A 421 3.84 -6.63 25.97
N SER A 422 3.59 -6.80 27.28
CA SER A 422 4.38 -7.71 28.13
C SER A 422 4.30 -9.18 27.72
N GLY A 423 3.18 -9.59 27.11
CA GLY A 423 3.00 -10.92 26.53
C GLY A 423 3.27 -11.01 25.03
N SER A 424 3.65 -9.91 24.36
CA SER A 424 3.78 -9.85 22.90
C SER A 424 5.23 -10.02 22.44
N THR A 425 5.40 -10.54 21.22
CA THR A 425 6.66 -10.46 20.46
C THR A 425 6.67 -9.31 19.44
N GLY A 426 5.52 -8.67 19.21
CA GLY A 426 5.37 -7.50 18.34
C GLY A 426 5.95 -6.24 18.97
N ILE A 427 5.84 -5.13 18.25
CA ILE A 427 6.40 -3.82 18.64
C ILE A 427 5.32 -2.74 18.71
N VAL A 428 5.61 -1.69 19.47
CA VAL A 428 4.77 -0.49 19.56
C VAL A 428 5.58 0.74 19.17
N SER A 429 4.99 1.56 18.30
CA SER A 429 5.54 2.87 17.95
C SER A 429 4.51 3.97 18.14
N THR A 430 4.93 5.07 18.76
CA THR A 430 4.15 6.32 18.82
C THR A 430 4.90 7.39 18.05
N LEU A 431 4.19 8.19 17.25
CA LEU A 431 4.79 9.21 16.40
C LEU A 431 4.03 10.53 16.63
N SER A 432 4.73 11.53 17.16
CA SER A 432 4.19 12.87 17.42
C SER A 432 5.05 13.96 16.79
N PRO A 433 4.46 15.02 16.21
CA PRO A 433 5.22 16.19 15.76
C PRO A 433 5.72 17.01 16.95
N ARG A 434 6.89 17.65 16.83
CA ARG A 434 7.49 18.42 17.94
C ARG A 434 6.79 19.75 18.22
N ASN A 435 6.11 20.33 17.23
CA ASN A 435 5.38 21.59 17.42
C ASN A 435 4.01 21.40 18.10
N GLY A 436 3.61 20.15 18.36
CA GLY A 436 2.39 19.82 19.10
C GLY A 436 2.58 19.75 20.61
N GLY A 437 1.55 19.25 21.29
CA GLY A 437 1.64 18.89 22.71
C GLY A 437 2.77 17.87 22.95
N LEU A 438 3.39 17.93 24.14
CA LEU A 438 4.37 16.92 24.52
C LEU A 438 3.67 15.56 24.69
N TYR A 439 4.27 14.50 24.13
CA TYR A 439 3.88 13.12 24.40
C TYR A 439 3.73 12.91 25.91
N THR A 440 2.58 12.37 26.33
CA THR A 440 2.35 11.98 27.72
C THR A 440 2.46 10.47 27.84
N SER A 441 3.29 10.00 28.77
CA SER A 441 3.50 8.57 29.01
C SER A 441 2.69 8.11 30.21
N GLY A 442 1.74 7.23 29.96
CA GLY A 442 1.04 6.43 30.96
C GLY A 442 1.86 5.22 31.34
N THR A 443 1.18 4.12 31.68
CA THR A 443 1.87 2.86 32.00
C THR A 443 2.21 2.10 30.72
N ILE A 444 3.49 1.81 30.50
CA ILE A 444 3.97 0.99 29.38
C ILE A 444 4.56 -0.30 29.95
N LEU A 445 4.02 -1.45 29.52
CA LEU A 445 4.53 -2.77 29.89
C LEU A 445 5.10 -3.45 28.65
N THR A 446 6.37 -3.84 28.72
CA THR A 446 7.10 -4.51 27.63
C THR A 446 7.50 -5.92 28.04
N ASN A 447 7.65 -6.81 27.06
CA ASN A 447 8.11 -8.17 27.25
C ASN A 447 9.61 -8.18 27.59
N SER A 448 9.97 -8.63 28.79
CA SER A 448 11.36 -8.69 29.25
C SER A 448 12.24 -9.66 28.46
N ALA A 449 11.64 -10.61 27.72
CA ALA A 449 12.34 -11.55 26.85
C ALA A 449 12.34 -11.10 25.38
N TRP A 450 11.75 -9.95 25.04
CA TRP A 450 11.76 -9.45 23.67
C TRP A 450 13.18 -9.11 23.21
N THR A 451 13.49 -9.49 21.98
CA THR A 451 14.73 -9.13 21.29
C THR A 451 14.39 -8.57 19.93
N ALA A 452 15.11 -7.53 19.50
CA ALA A 452 14.95 -6.96 18.18
C ALA A 452 15.15 -8.02 17.09
N ALA A 453 14.27 -8.02 16.09
CA ALA A 453 14.44 -8.87 14.91
C ALA A 453 15.79 -8.55 14.22
N PRO A 454 16.50 -9.57 13.67
CA PRO A 454 17.75 -9.35 12.95
C PRO A 454 17.63 -8.24 11.90
N TYR A 455 18.66 -7.41 11.78
CA TYR A 455 18.74 -6.28 10.84
C TYR A 455 17.72 -5.15 11.03
N SER A 456 16.80 -5.27 11.99
CA SER A 456 15.79 -4.22 12.20
C SER A 456 16.44 -2.92 12.63
N GLY A 457 17.41 -2.94 13.53
CA GLY A 457 17.92 -1.71 14.16
C GLY A 457 16.93 -1.11 15.17
N LEU A 458 16.01 -1.88 15.72
CA LEU A 458 15.23 -1.44 16.89
C LEU A 458 16.06 -1.56 18.16
N LYS A 459 16.04 -0.51 18.99
CA LYS A 459 16.64 -0.52 20.33
C LYS A 459 15.70 -1.06 21.42
N SER A 460 14.38 -0.98 21.21
CA SER A 460 13.37 -1.37 22.21
C SER A 460 12.06 -1.83 21.56
N GLN A 461 11.26 -2.61 22.31
CA GLN A 461 9.94 -3.07 21.89
C GLN A 461 8.94 -1.91 21.74
N PHE A 462 8.99 -0.95 22.65
CA PHE A 462 8.23 0.29 22.60
C PHE A 462 9.16 1.44 22.22
N THR A 463 8.82 2.20 21.19
CA THR A 463 9.58 3.40 20.78
C THR A 463 8.65 4.58 20.57
N ASN A 464 8.89 5.67 21.30
CA ASN A 464 8.26 6.96 21.01
C ASN A 464 9.17 7.78 20.11
N TYR A 465 8.69 8.11 18.91
CA TYR A 465 9.40 8.89 17.91
C TYR A 465 8.89 10.33 17.85
N LEU A 466 9.84 11.26 17.78
CA LEU A 466 9.60 12.63 17.39
C LEU A 466 9.66 12.76 15.87
N LEU A 467 8.60 13.26 15.26
CA LEU A 467 8.54 13.41 13.81
C LEU A 467 9.42 14.57 13.33
N VAL A 468 10.23 14.27 12.32
CA VAL A 468 10.94 15.23 11.46
C VAL A 468 10.19 15.28 10.14
N SER A 469 9.47 16.37 9.90
CA SER A 469 8.59 16.49 8.73
C SER A 469 8.93 17.73 7.88
N SER A 470 9.83 18.59 8.35
CA SER A 470 10.27 19.82 7.69
C SER A 470 11.77 20.07 7.88
N PRO A 471 12.39 20.89 7.00
CA PRO A 471 13.75 21.39 7.21
C PRO A 471 13.99 21.99 8.60
N SER A 472 13.01 22.75 9.11
CA SER A 472 13.11 23.39 10.43
C SER A 472 13.14 22.39 11.59
N ASP A 473 12.69 21.17 11.39
CA ASP A 473 12.73 20.13 12.42
C ASP A 473 14.13 19.55 12.60
N MET A 474 15.05 19.74 11.65
CA MET A 474 16.42 19.21 11.78
C MET A 474 17.19 19.77 12.98
N LYS A 475 16.87 21.01 13.40
CA LYS A 475 17.45 21.62 14.62
C LYS A 475 17.14 20.81 15.89
N TYR A 476 16.05 20.06 15.86
CA TYR A 476 15.57 19.28 16.99
C TYR A 476 16.37 18.01 17.18
N VAL A 477 16.80 17.40 16.09
CA VAL A 477 17.72 16.27 16.08
C VAL A 477 19.09 16.73 16.57
N ALA A 478 19.55 17.90 16.11
CA ALA A 478 20.82 18.47 16.55
C ALA A 478 20.83 18.89 18.03
N ALA A 479 19.67 19.16 18.63
CA ALA A 479 19.54 19.58 20.02
C ALA A 479 19.37 18.42 21.02
N ASP A 480 19.01 17.23 20.55
CA ASP A 480 18.77 16.05 21.38
C ASP A 480 19.38 14.82 20.68
N LEU A 481 20.68 14.63 20.87
CA LEU A 481 21.45 13.60 20.17
C LEU A 481 21.19 12.18 20.69
N ASP A 482 20.51 12.03 21.82
CA ASP A 482 20.09 10.74 22.39
C ASP A 482 18.62 10.39 22.04
N GLY A 483 17.89 11.32 21.43
CA GLY A 483 16.48 11.20 21.11
C GLY A 483 16.13 10.18 20.02
N ASN A 484 14.86 9.78 20.00
CA ASN A 484 14.31 8.92 18.96
C ASN A 484 13.52 9.78 17.96
N PHE A 485 13.94 9.76 16.70
CA PHE A 485 13.37 10.55 15.62
C PHE A 485 12.90 9.65 14.49
N ALA A 486 11.84 10.07 13.81
CA ALA A 486 11.42 9.43 12.58
C ALA A 486 11.05 10.47 11.53
N LEU A 487 11.31 10.20 10.25
CA LEU A 487 10.73 11.03 9.20
C LEU A 487 9.21 10.84 9.18
N GLY A 488 8.48 11.95 9.21
CA GLY A 488 7.02 11.92 9.06
C GLY A 488 6.59 11.87 7.61
N LYS A 489 7.39 12.40 6.71
CA LYS A 489 7.19 12.43 5.26
C LYS A 489 8.52 12.68 4.58
N ASP A 490 8.51 12.66 3.26
CA ASP A 490 9.64 13.16 2.48
C ASP A 490 9.92 14.63 2.82
N VAL A 491 11.18 14.94 3.11
CA VAL A 491 11.62 16.29 3.51
C VAL A 491 12.62 16.81 2.48
N THR A 492 12.31 17.94 1.83
CA THR A 492 13.23 18.60 0.90
C THR A 492 13.79 19.87 1.53
N LEU A 493 15.11 19.92 1.72
CA LEU A 493 15.84 21.10 2.15
C LEU A 493 15.95 22.12 1.00
N PRO A 494 15.90 23.44 1.29
CA PRO A 494 16.02 24.47 0.25
C PRO A 494 17.38 24.41 -0.46
N ALA A 495 17.38 24.52 -1.79
CA ALA A 495 18.60 24.53 -2.58
C ALA A 495 19.50 25.73 -2.21
N GLY A 496 20.79 25.46 -1.97
CA GLY A 496 21.78 26.49 -1.68
C GLY A 496 21.91 26.87 -0.20
N ASP A 497 21.15 26.24 0.70
CA ASP A 497 21.40 26.35 2.14
C ASP A 497 22.70 25.60 2.51
N ARG A 498 23.80 26.34 2.49
CA ARG A 498 25.13 25.85 2.91
C ARG A 498 25.32 25.93 4.43
N ALA A 499 24.31 26.32 5.20
CA ALA A 499 24.43 26.52 6.64
C ALA A 499 24.27 25.21 7.43
N PHE A 500 23.73 24.14 6.83
CA PHE A 500 23.61 22.86 7.51
C PHE A 500 24.96 22.14 7.60
N ARG A 501 25.58 22.17 8.79
CA ARG A 501 26.91 21.60 9.06
C ARG A 501 26.88 20.12 9.47
N GLY A 502 25.70 19.49 9.52
CA GLY A 502 25.51 18.12 9.98
C GLY A 502 24.98 18.02 11.43
N ILE A 503 24.46 16.85 11.79
CA ILE A 503 24.10 16.47 13.16
C ILE A 503 25.33 15.88 13.87
N GLY A 504 25.58 16.28 15.11
CA GLY A 504 26.73 15.77 15.87
C GLY A 504 28.06 16.42 15.46
N VAL A 505 28.09 17.76 15.38
CA VAL A 505 29.27 18.54 15.00
C VAL A 505 29.94 19.09 16.27
N GLY A 506 31.21 18.73 16.49
CA GLY A 506 32.02 19.22 17.61
C GLY A 506 32.56 18.10 18.50
N ALA A 507 33.43 18.45 19.47
CA ALA A 507 33.90 17.49 20.46
C ALA A 507 32.72 17.04 21.34
N ASP A 508 32.61 15.73 21.57
CA ASP A 508 31.56 15.08 22.39
C ASP A 508 30.10 15.26 21.91
N GLN A 509 29.90 15.64 20.64
CA GLN A 509 28.58 15.74 20.01
C GLN A 509 28.40 14.58 19.02
N GLU A 510 28.03 13.38 19.50
CA GLU A 510 27.77 12.22 18.65
C GLU A 510 26.28 11.83 18.74
N PHE A 511 25.64 11.51 17.60
CA PHE A 511 24.27 11.02 17.62
C PHE A 511 24.21 9.60 18.20
N ASN A 512 23.62 9.43 19.37
CA ASN A 512 23.49 8.18 20.12
C ASN A 512 22.04 7.69 20.24
N GLY A 513 21.09 8.45 19.69
CA GLY A 513 19.67 8.12 19.60
C GLY A 513 19.33 7.11 18.50
N GLN A 514 18.07 7.13 18.06
CA GLN A 514 17.60 6.34 16.93
C GLN A 514 16.94 7.26 15.89
N PHE A 515 17.31 7.14 14.62
CA PHE A 515 16.72 7.88 13.52
C PHE A 515 16.15 6.90 12.48
N ASP A 516 14.83 6.87 12.34
CA ASP A 516 14.12 5.98 11.41
C ASP A 516 13.56 6.77 10.23
N GLY A 517 13.95 6.43 9.01
CA GLY A 517 13.39 7.07 7.82
C GLY A 517 11.93 6.69 7.56
N MET A 518 11.40 5.60 8.15
CA MET A 518 10.02 5.14 7.95
C MET A 518 9.61 5.02 6.46
N GLY A 519 10.58 4.72 5.58
CA GLY A 519 10.39 4.65 4.12
C GLY A 519 10.42 6.01 3.39
N HIS A 520 10.62 7.12 4.11
CA HIS A 520 10.72 8.46 3.55
C HIS A 520 12.16 8.87 3.22
N VAL A 521 12.27 9.91 2.39
CA VAL A 521 13.55 10.42 1.88
C VAL A 521 13.79 11.87 2.29
N LEU A 522 15.01 12.15 2.73
CA LEU A 522 15.51 13.51 2.92
C LEU A 522 16.26 13.96 1.66
N ARG A 523 15.84 15.07 1.04
CA ARG A 523 16.38 15.59 -0.23
C ARG A 523 16.99 16.97 -0.09
N GLY A 524 17.87 17.34 -1.01
CA GLY A 524 18.43 18.69 -1.11
C GLY A 524 19.47 19.02 -0.05
N LEU A 525 19.94 18.02 0.69
CA LEU A 525 21.02 18.17 1.66
C LEU A 525 22.30 18.57 0.94
N TYR A 526 23.01 19.58 1.43
CA TYR A 526 24.38 19.88 0.97
C TYR A 526 25.27 20.23 2.15
N SER A 527 26.02 19.24 2.63
CA SER A 527 26.97 19.42 3.73
C SER A 527 28.33 19.83 3.16
N PHE A 528 28.79 21.03 3.52
CA PHE A 528 30.01 21.64 2.99
C PHE A 528 30.82 22.30 4.10
N GLN A 529 32.15 22.14 4.05
CA GLN A 529 33.04 22.80 5.01
C GLN A 529 34.31 23.35 4.34
N THR A 530 34.77 24.53 4.79
CA THR A 530 36.02 25.17 4.34
C THR A 530 37.19 24.91 5.29
N ASP A 531 38.39 24.85 4.71
CA ASP A 531 39.71 24.65 5.33
C ASP A 531 40.11 25.72 6.39
N ASN A 532 39.57 26.94 6.30
CA ASN A 532 39.91 28.05 7.20
C ASN A 532 39.37 27.95 8.65
N GLU A 533 38.79 26.82 9.06
CA GLU A 533 38.20 26.65 10.41
C GLU A 533 39.14 26.02 11.45
N GLY A 534 40.42 25.80 11.12
CA GLY A 534 41.48 25.52 12.11
C GLY A 534 41.39 24.18 12.85
N ASN A 535 40.62 23.20 12.36
CA ASN A 535 40.45 21.90 13.04
C ASN A 535 40.77 20.70 12.11
N PRO A 536 41.89 19.99 12.30
CA PRO A 536 42.27 18.84 11.48
C PRO A 536 41.51 17.58 11.93
N GLY A 537 40.42 17.25 11.24
CA GLY A 537 39.69 15.99 11.45
C GLY A 537 38.17 16.12 11.38
N VAL A 538 37.64 16.80 10.37
CA VAL A 538 36.21 17.10 10.33
C VAL A 538 35.42 16.07 9.51
N TYR A 539 34.32 15.63 10.09
CA TYR A 539 33.37 14.70 9.53
C TYR A 539 32.19 15.45 8.93
N THR A 540 31.80 15.10 7.71
CA THR A 540 30.77 15.83 6.93
C THR A 540 29.71 14.87 6.38
N GLY A 541 28.44 15.24 6.51
CA GLY A 541 27.29 14.43 6.08
C GLY A 541 26.00 14.89 6.77
N LEU A 542 24.88 14.19 6.56
CA LEU A 542 23.66 14.42 7.36
C LEU A 542 23.99 14.32 8.85
N PHE A 543 24.67 13.25 9.22
CA PHE A 543 25.33 13.08 10.50
C PHE A 543 26.82 13.33 10.31
N ALA A 544 27.41 14.28 11.04
CA ALA A 544 28.85 14.36 11.14
C ALA A 544 29.38 13.10 11.83
N VAL A 545 28.85 12.75 13.02
CA VAL A 545 29.19 11.49 13.71
C VAL A 545 27.94 10.79 14.24
N ILE A 546 27.80 9.51 13.87
CA ILE A 546 26.90 8.56 14.55
C ILE A 546 27.74 7.87 15.64
N GLY A 547 27.33 8.02 16.90
CA GLY A 547 28.01 7.47 18.07
C GLY A 547 27.74 5.97 18.26
N PRO A 548 28.45 5.31 19.19
CA PRO A 548 28.35 3.86 19.40
C PRO A 548 26.95 3.34 19.74
N ALA A 549 26.10 4.14 20.38
CA ALA A 549 24.71 3.78 20.68
C ALA A 549 23.72 4.22 19.59
N GLY A 550 24.20 4.99 18.60
CA GLY A 550 23.40 5.56 17.54
C GLY A 550 22.93 4.51 16.54
N VAL A 551 21.66 4.59 16.16
CA VAL A 551 21.08 3.76 15.11
C VAL A 551 20.42 4.64 14.06
N VAL A 552 20.81 4.46 12.80
CA VAL A 552 20.16 5.08 11.65
C VAL A 552 19.59 3.96 10.78
N ARG A 553 18.29 3.99 10.54
CA ARG A 553 17.59 2.91 9.84
C ARG A 553 16.56 3.39 8.84
N ASN A 554 16.30 2.59 7.80
CA ASN A 554 15.28 2.84 6.78
C ASN A 554 15.36 4.25 6.14
N LEU A 555 16.55 4.87 6.10
CA LEU A 555 16.70 6.27 5.76
C LEU A 555 17.31 6.44 4.36
N GLY A 556 16.54 7.06 3.47
CA GLY A 556 17.05 7.57 2.19
C GLY A 556 17.53 9.01 2.30
N VAL A 557 18.73 9.31 1.79
CA VAL A 557 19.25 10.68 1.69
C VAL A 557 19.70 10.97 0.27
N ASP A 558 19.08 11.97 -0.37
CA ASP A 558 19.48 12.51 -1.66
C ASP A 558 20.15 13.87 -1.47
N GLY A 559 21.47 13.93 -1.60
CA GLY A 559 22.21 15.11 -1.23
C GLY A 559 23.66 15.15 -1.69
N GLY A 560 24.37 16.16 -1.20
CA GLY A 560 25.77 16.44 -1.46
C GLY A 560 26.59 16.42 -0.17
N SER A 561 27.79 15.86 -0.24
CA SER A 561 28.79 15.98 0.82
C SER A 561 30.13 16.43 0.25
N ARG A 562 30.75 17.42 0.90
CA ARG A 562 32.10 17.90 0.59
C ARG A 562 32.87 18.24 1.88
N PRO A 563 33.70 17.31 2.38
CA PRO A 563 34.53 17.55 3.55
C PRO A 563 35.68 18.52 3.26
N ALA A 564 36.24 19.08 4.33
CA ALA A 564 37.48 19.88 4.28
C ALA A 564 38.72 19.00 4.02
N SER A 565 39.88 19.63 3.79
CA SER A 565 41.18 18.94 3.59
C SER A 565 41.44 17.94 4.71
N GLN A 566 41.92 16.73 4.37
CA GLN A 566 42.17 15.63 5.31
C GLN A 566 40.93 15.13 6.10
N GLY A 567 39.72 15.63 5.77
CA GLY A 567 38.47 15.23 6.39
C GLY A 567 37.85 13.97 5.78
N PHE A 568 36.77 13.50 6.41
CA PHE A 568 35.97 12.37 5.94
C PHE A 568 34.53 12.82 5.66
N GLY A 569 34.02 12.49 4.48
CA GLY A 569 32.68 12.88 4.05
C GLY A 569 31.85 11.69 3.56
N GLY A 570 30.58 11.67 3.91
CA GLY A 570 29.57 10.84 3.26
C GLY A 570 28.26 11.60 3.14
N VAL A 571 27.38 11.19 2.23
CA VAL A 571 26.06 11.84 2.12
C VAL A 571 25.25 11.61 3.40
N LEU A 572 25.24 10.38 3.91
CA LEU A 572 24.54 10.02 5.15
C LEU A 572 25.40 10.36 6.38
N ALA A 573 26.65 9.92 6.42
CA ALA A 573 27.50 10.18 7.59
C ALA A 573 28.97 10.48 7.27
N GLY A 574 29.59 11.39 8.01
CA GLY A 574 31.03 11.58 7.95
C GLY A 574 31.77 10.44 8.67
N ARG A 575 31.33 10.10 9.88
CA ARG A 575 31.80 8.92 10.64
C ARG A 575 30.63 8.12 11.21
N ASN A 576 30.68 6.79 11.02
CA ASN A 576 29.79 5.86 11.70
C ASN A 576 30.54 5.07 12.77
N ARG A 577 30.11 5.13 14.03
CA ARG A 577 30.55 4.24 15.12
C ARG A 577 29.42 3.34 15.63
N GLY A 578 28.19 3.59 15.21
CA GLY A 578 26.99 2.87 15.59
C GLY A 578 26.51 1.91 14.50
N LEU A 579 25.19 1.81 14.34
CA LEU A 579 24.53 0.97 13.35
C LEU A 579 23.87 1.81 12.26
N ILE A 580 24.17 1.50 10.99
CA ILE A 580 23.40 1.93 9.83
C ILE A 580 22.79 0.69 9.18
N THR A 581 21.46 0.63 9.08
CA THR A 581 20.76 -0.51 8.46
C THR A 581 19.67 -0.04 7.49
N TYR A 582 19.40 -0.78 6.40
CA TYR A 582 18.34 -0.44 5.45
C TYR A 582 18.35 1.01 4.97
N SER A 583 19.53 1.63 4.90
CA SER A 583 19.68 3.06 4.59
C SER A 583 20.44 3.24 3.29
N TYR A 584 20.19 4.36 2.63
CA TYR A 584 20.81 4.61 1.34
C TYR A 584 21.07 6.07 1.04
N SER A 585 22.00 6.29 0.12
CA SER A 585 22.38 7.61 -0.37
C SER A 585 22.31 7.73 -1.89
N MET A 586 21.83 8.89 -2.34
CA MET A 586 21.84 9.35 -3.73
C MET A 586 22.48 10.74 -3.80
N GLY A 587 22.72 11.24 -5.01
CA GLY A 587 23.29 12.57 -5.22
C GLY A 587 24.81 12.53 -5.44
N SER A 588 25.58 13.30 -4.65
CA SER A 588 27.02 13.46 -4.86
C SER A 588 27.89 13.46 -3.61
N ALA A 589 29.04 12.78 -3.69
CA ALA A 589 30.11 12.89 -2.70
C ALA A 589 31.38 13.38 -3.41
N SER A 590 31.97 14.49 -2.95
CA SER A 590 33.08 15.15 -3.65
C SER A 590 34.13 15.69 -2.69
N SER A 591 35.34 15.89 -3.19
CA SER A 591 36.45 16.57 -2.51
C SER A 591 37.00 17.71 -3.40
N SER A 592 37.93 18.50 -2.87
CA SER A 592 38.50 19.65 -3.59
C SER A 592 39.75 19.25 -4.38
N VAL A 593 39.92 19.80 -5.59
CA VAL A 593 41.09 19.52 -6.46
C VAL A 593 42.44 19.87 -5.81
N SER A 594 42.45 20.89 -4.98
CA SER A 594 43.64 21.43 -4.30
C SER A 594 43.97 20.75 -2.97
N GLU A 595 43.02 20.04 -2.36
CA GLU A 595 43.08 19.62 -0.96
C GLU A 595 42.46 18.20 -0.81
N PRO A 596 43.27 17.13 -0.79
CA PRO A 596 42.76 15.77 -0.79
C PRO A 596 42.00 15.46 0.51
N ALA A 597 40.78 14.95 0.35
CA ALA A 597 39.94 14.43 1.43
C ALA A 597 39.43 13.04 1.08
N SER A 598 38.82 12.34 2.03
CA SER A 598 38.25 11.01 1.83
C SER A 598 36.72 11.11 1.79
N ALA A 599 36.09 10.67 0.70
CA ALA A 599 34.64 10.67 0.58
C ALA A 599 34.10 9.31 0.13
N GLY A 600 33.09 8.81 0.85
CA GLY A 600 32.30 7.64 0.48
C GLY A 600 30.90 8.08 0.07
N GLY A 601 30.26 7.36 -0.86
CA GLY A 601 28.91 7.69 -1.28
C GLY A 601 27.91 7.71 -0.11
N LEU A 602 28.01 6.75 0.82
CA LEU A 602 27.18 6.68 2.03
C LEU A 602 27.89 7.25 3.25
N VAL A 603 29.09 6.74 3.55
CA VAL A 603 29.83 7.06 4.78
C VAL A 603 31.28 7.43 4.48
N GLY A 604 31.82 8.47 5.10
CA GLY A 604 33.26 8.77 5.01
C GLY A 604 34.11 7.69 5.68
N ARG A 605 33.98 7.53 7.00
CA ARG A 605 34.67 6.52 7.80
C ARG A 605 33.71 5.64 8.59
N ASN A 606 33.81 4.32 8.43
CA ASN A 606 33.05 3.35 9.21
C ASN A 606 33.92 2.66 10.26
N ASP A 607 33.62 2.89 11.54
CA ASP A 607 34.15 2.16 12.69
C ASP A 607 33.08 1.28 13.37
N GLY A 608 31.82 1.36 12.93
CA GLY A 608 30.67 0.60 13.43
C GLY A 608 30.19 -0.47 12.46
N ILE A 609 28.88 -0.63 12.35
CA ILE A 609 28.22 -1.59 11.46
C ILE A 609 27.43 -0.83 10.40
N ILE A 610 27.65 -1.19 9.13
CA ILE A 610 26.78 -0.86 8.01
C ILE A 610 26.25 -2.17 7.46
N GLU A 611 24.94 -2.35 7.47
CA GLU A 611 24.31 -3.56 6.96
C GLU A 611 23.09 -3.27 6.09
N ARG A 612 22.81 -4.12 5.09
CA ARG A 612 21.63 -3.98 4.20
C ARG A 612 21.42 -2.57 3.65
N SER A 613 22.53 -1.91 3.34
CA SER A 613 22.56 -0.48 2.99
C SER A 613 23.30 -0.27 1.69
N TRP A 614 22.97 0.79 0.96
CA TRP A 614 23.52 0.99 -0.39
C TRP A 614 23.74 2.45 -0.77
N SER A 615 24.47 2.68 -1.87
CA SER A 615 24.67 4.03 -2.40
C SER A 615 24.70 4.04 -3.93
N SER A 616 23.95 4.97 -4.53
CA SER A 616 24.10 5.36 -5.93
C SER A 616 24.69 6.76 -6.10
N ALA A 617 25.12 7.39 -5.00
CA ALA A 617 25.77 8.69 -5.06
C ALA A 617 27.00 8.65 -5.97
N SER A 618 27.12 9.67 -6.81
CA SER A 618 28.22 9.83 -7.77
C SER A 618 29.29 10.78 -7.22
N GLY A 619 30.51 10.75 -7.75
CA GLY A 619 31.55 11.64 -7.25
C GLY A 619 32.69 11.95 -8.23
N GLY A 620 33.24 13.16 -8.07
CA GLY A 620 34.52 13.69 -8.62
C GLY A 620 34.80 15.08 -8.01
N THR A 621 36.01 15.56 -7.67
CA THR A 621 37.39 15.29 -8.13
C THR A 621 38.45 15.50 -7.01
N SER A 622 39.69 14.97 -7.18
CA SER A 622 40.89 14.91 -6.28
C SER A 622 40.68 14.47 -4.82
N GLY A 623 41.16 13.28 -4.46
CA GLY A 623 41.01 12.69 -3.12
C GLY A 623 40.62 11.21 -3.18
N VAL A 624 40.43 10.57 -2.02
CA VAL A 624 40.01 9.17 -1.95
C VAL A 624 38.49 9.09 -2.15
N LEU A 625 38.01 8.40 -3.19
CA LEU A 625 36.59 8.27 -3.51
C LEU A 625 36.14 6.82 -3.56
N ALA A 626 35.08 6.50 -2.81
CA ALA A 626 34.49 5.16 -2.77
C ALA A 626 32.97 5.20 -3.03
N GLY A 627 32.45 4.18 -3.71
CA GLY A 627 31.02 4.07 -3.98
C GLY A 627 30.16 3.99 -2.71
N LEU A 628 30.64 3.34 -1.65
CA LEU A 628 29.94 3.22 -0.36
C LEU A 628 30.69 3.89 0.80
N VAL A 629 31.92 3.46 1.09
CA VAL A 629 32.70 3.90 2.27
C VAL A 629 34.14 4.25 1.94
N ALA A 630 34.63 5.44 2.30
CA ALA A 630 36.03 5.77 1.98
C ALA A 630 37.01 4.92 2.81
N GLN A 631 36.82 4.85 4.13
CA GLN A 631 37.63 4.01 5.02
C GLN A 631 36.76 3.13 5.92
N ASN A 632 37.02 1.83 5.92
CA ASN A 632 36.36 0.84 6.77
C ASN A 632 37.34 0.26 7.81
N ASN A 633 37.04 0.48 9.09
CA ASN A 633 37.65 -0.18 10.26
C ASN A 633 36.66 -1.11 10.98
N GLY A 634 35.36 -1.04 10.65
CA GLY A 634 34.28 -1.83 11.22
C GLY A 634 33.74 -2.88 10.25
N THR A 635 32.43 -3.11 10.28
CA THR A 635 31.75 -4.13 9.46
C THR A 635 30.88 -3.50 8.37
N ILE A 636 31.01 -4.01 7.15
CA ILE A 636 30.08 -3.79 6.03
C ILE A 636 29.51 -5.16 5.65
N LEU A 637 28.19 -5.31 5.71
CA LEU A 637 27.50 -6.59 5.52
C LEU A 637 26.29 -6.46 4.61
N GLN A 638 26.19 -7.31 3.58
CA GLN A 638 25.03 -7.32 2.70
C GLN A 638 24.74 -5.93 2.11
N SER A 639 25.78 -5.26 1.62
CA SER A 639 25.71 -3.87 1.17
C SER A 639 26.27 -3.71 -0.23
N PHE A 640 25.84 -2.68 -0.95
CA PHE A 640 26.28 -2.50 -2.33
C PHE A 640 26.37 -1.05 -2.79
N ALA A 641 27.09 -0.83 -3.88
CA ALA A 641 27.20 0.48 -4.51
C ALA A 641 27.01 0.40 -6.03
N THR A 642 26.25 1.34 -6.57
CA THR A 642 25.95 1.46 -8.02
C THR A 642 26.36 2.81 -8.60
N GLY A 643 26.76 3.75 -7.75
CA GLY A 643 27.16 5.10 -8.15
C GLY A 643 28.46 5.13 -8.95
N GLN A 644 28.59 6.12 -9.82
CA GLN A 644 29.84 6.37 -10.54
C GLN A 644 30.88 7.03 -9.63
N THR A 645 32.07 6.47 -9.58
CA THR A 645 33.23 7.07 -8.91
C THR A 645 34.28 7.44 -9.95
N GLY A 646 34.80 8.66 -9.86
CA GLY A 646 35.84 9.11 -10.78
C GLY A 646 36.56 10.35 -10.30
N SER A 647 37.74 10.63 -10.84
CA SER A 647 38.55 11.74 -10.37
C SER A 647 39.41 12.37 -11.46
N SER A 648 39.76 13.65 -11.31
CA SER A 648 40.46 14.43 -12.37
C SER A 648 41.96 14.62 -12.16
N LYS A 649 42.58 14.26 -11.02
CA LYS A 649 44.03 14.49 -10.80
C LYS A 649 44.62 13.61 -9.70
N GLU A 650 45.43 12.61 -10.05
CA GLU A 650 46.17 11.69 -9.13
C GLU A 650 45.44 11.23 -7.83
N PRO A 651 44.28 10.53 -7.89
CA PRO A 651 43.73 9.89 -6.69
C PRO A 651 43.30 8.44 -6.86
N VAL A 652 42.81 7.87 -5.76
CA VAL A 652 42.30 6.51 -5.65
C VAL A 652 40.77 6.51 -5.84
N SER A 653 40.25 5.70 -6.75
CA SER A 653 38.81 5.44 -6.90
C SER A 653 38.48 3.97 -6.66
N SER A 654 37.29 3.70 -6.11
CA SER A 654 36.89 2.34 -5.74
C SER A 654 35.39 2.12 -5.90
N GLY A 655 35.02 0.93 -6.39
CA GLY A 655 33.62 0.56 -6.55
C GLY A 655 32.82 0.48 -5.24
N LEU A 656 33.41 -0.04 -4.15
CA LEU A 656 32.72 -0.16 -2.85
C LEU A 656 33.44 0.59 -1.73
N VAL A 657 34.71 0.25 -1.45
CA VAL A 657 35.49 0.81 -0.33
C VAL A 657 36.87 1.22 -0.78
N SER A 658 37.41 2.37 -0.35
CA SER A 658 38.80 2.69 -0.75
C SER A 658 39.85 2.04 0.13
N VAL A 659 39.70 2.12 1.44
CA VAL A 659 40.62 1.50 2.40
C VAL A 659 39.85 0.58 3.34
N ASN A 660 40.11 -0.72 3.28
CA ASN A 660 39.68 -1.67 4.30
C ASN A 660 40.86 -1.98 5.22
N SER A 661 40.83 -1.41 6.43
CA SER A 661 41.90 -1.53 7.42
C SER A 661 41.95 -2.93 8.02
N SER A 662 42.99 -3.24 8.81
CA SER A 662 43.22 -4.59 9.36
C SER A 662 42.11 -5.11 10.28
N THR A 663 41.33 -4.21 10.87
CA THR A 663 40.13 -4.55 11.67
C THR A 663 38.85 -4.60 10.85
N GLY A 664 38.88 -4.10 9.61
CA GLY A 664 37.73 -3.97 8.74
C GLY A 664 37.27 -5.31 8.16
N THR A 665 35.96 -5.52 8.16
CA THR A 665 35.30 -6.66 7.52
C THR A 665 34.32 -6.19 6.47
N ILE A 666 34.40 -6.76 5.28
CA ILE A 666 33.42 -6.61 4.20
C ILE A 666 32.91 -8.01 3.87
N ARG A 667 31.60 -8.23 3.94
CA ARG A 667 31.00 -9.53 3.66
C ARG A 667 29.72 -9.43 2.86
N GLN A 668 29.49 -10.37 1.95
CA GLN A 668 28.25 -10.47 1.19
C GLN A 668 27.92 -9.16 0.44
N SER A 669 28.92 -8.48 -0.11
CA SER A 669 28.76 -7.11 -0.59
C SER A 669 29.31 -6.97 -2.00
N TYR A 670 28.79 -6.02 -2.78
CA TYR A 670 29.19 -5.89 -4.18
C TYR A 670 29.18 -4.47 -4.73
N ALA A 671 29.94 -4.26 -5.80
CA ALA A 671 29.94 -3.00 -6.57
C ALA A 671 29.49 -3.26 -8.01
N ALA A 672 28.65 -2.37 -8.53
CA ALA A 672 28.10 -2.45 -9.89
C ALA A 672 28.11 -1.11 -10.64
N GLY A 673 28.68 -0.05 -10.04
CA GLY A 673 28.82 1.25 -10.69
C GLY A 673 29.99 1.33 -11.67
N THR A 674 30.22 2.52 -12.22
CA THR A 674 31.43 2.78 -13.01
C THR A 674 32.53 3.35 -12.12
N VAL A 675 33.74 2.81 -12.23
CA VAL A 675 34.95 3.30 -11.56
C VAL A 675 35.91 3.80 -12.63
N GLY A 676 36.17 5.09 -12.66
CA GLY A 676 37.13 5.63 -13.62
C GLY A 676 37.46 7.10 -13.50
N GLY A 677 38.76 7.39 -13.55
CA GLY A 677 39.31 8.75 -13.49
C GLY A 677 40.33 9.07 -14.59
N TRP A 678 40.99 10.22 -14.45
CA TRP A 678 41.89 10.76 -15.46
C TRP A 678 43.32 10.20 -15.38
N SER A 679 43.84 9.88 -14.18
CA SER A 679 45.19 9.28 -13.97
C SER A 679 45.32 8.41 -12.70
N GLY A 680 44.20 7.97 -12.11
CA GLY A 680 44.14 7.35 -10.78
C GLY A 680 44.27 5.82 -10.72
N SER A 681 44.47 5.29 -9.51
CA SER A 681 44.41 3.83 -9.26
C SER A 681 42.97 3.40 -9.02
N ASP A 682 42.43 2.57 -9.90
CA ASP A 682 41.00 2.24 -9.95
C ASP A 682 40.76 0.75 -9.65
N ALA A 683 40.04 0.47 -8.56
CA ALA A 683 39.64 -0.88 -8.16
C ALA A 683 38.13 -1.11 -8.32
N GLY A 684 37.75 -2.24 -8.90
CA GLY A 684 36.34 -2.62 -9.02
C GLY A 684 35.65 -2.84 -7.67
N LEU A 685 36.37 -3.23 -6.61
CA LEU A 685 35.77 -3.43 -5.26
C LEU A 685 36.45 -2.58 -4.17
N VAL A 686 37.72 -2.88 -3.85
CA VAL A 686 38.47 -2.20 -2.78
C VAL A 686 39.86 -1.79 -3.23
N THR A 687 40.26 -0.52 -3.10
CA THR A 687 41.62 -0.15 -3.54
C THR A 687 42.70 -0.75 -2.64
N ALA A 688 42.64 -0.54 -1.33
CA ALA A 688 43.63 -1.05 -0.38
C ALA A 688 42.99 -1.92 0.68
N ASN A 689 43.27 -3.22 0.65
CA ASN A 689 42.77 -4.19 1.61
C ASN A 689 43.88 -4.72 2.54
N SER A 690 43.64 -4.57 3.84
CA SER A 690 44.39 -5.19 4.93
C SER A 690 43.54 -5.99 5.91
N GLY A 691 42.21 -5.89 5.79
CA GLY A 691 41.23 -6.62 6.59
C GLY A 691 40.61 -7.80 5.84
N LYS A 692 39.45 -8.25 6.31
CA LYS A 692 38.72 -9.38 5.71
C LYS A 692 37.74 -8.91 4.63
N VAL A 693 37.79 -9.53 3.46
CA VAL A 693 36.77 -9.42 2.40
C VAL A 693 36.34 -10.82 2.01
N ASP A 694 35.04 -11.10 2.06
CA ASP A 694 34.49 -12.45 1.99
C ASP A 694 33.11 -12.45 1.32
N GLU A 695 32.80 -13.48 0.54
CA GLU A 695 31.57 -13.57 -0.26
C GLU A 695 31.21 -12.26 -0.97
N SER A 696 32.18 -11.61 -1.61
CA SER A 696 31.99 -10.27 -2.17
C SER A 696 32.49 -10.21 -3.59
N PHE A 697 31.84 -9.41 -4.44
CA PHE A 697 32.18 -9.39 -5.85
C PHE A 697 32.08 -8.01 -6.49
N SER A 698 32.69 -7.87 -7.67
CA SER A 698 32.58 -6.68 -8.50
C SER A 698 32.03 -7.00 -9.88
N VAL A 699 31.01 -6.27 -10.28
CA VAL A 699 30.55 -6.09 -11.67
C VAL A 699 30.65 -4.61 -12.06
N ALA A 700 31.53 -3.86 -11.40
CA ALA A 700 31.75 -2.46 -11.69
C ALA A 700 32.56 -2.30 -12.98
N VAL A 701 32.16 -1.40 -13.86
CA VAL A 701 32.95 -1.08 -15.07
C VAL A 701 34.19 -0.31 -14.65
N VAL A 702 35.39 -0.83 -14.93
CA VAL A 702 36.65 -0.17 -14.57
C VAL A 702 37.29 0.40 -15.83
N SER A 703 37.28 1.74 -15.97
CA SER A 703 37.79 2.44 -17.15
C SER A 703 38.63 3.66 -16.75
N ASN A 704 39.58 4.08 -17.59
CA ASN A 704 40.23 5.38 -17.43
C ASN A 704 40.48 6.00 -18.81
N GLU A 705 40.66 7.32 -18.85
CA GLU A 705 40.84 8.04 -20.12
C GLU A 705 42.31 8.15 -20.57
N LEU A 706 43.29 8.26 -19.64
CA LEU A 706 44.72 8.39 -19.97
C LEU A 706 45.64 7.77 -18.88
N GLY A 707 46.71 7.08 -19.30
CA GLY A 707 47.86 6.73 -18.44
C GLY A 707 47.96 5.29 -17.88
N PRO A 708 49.18 4.85 -17.48
CA PRO A 708 49.50 3.47 -17.04
C PRO A 708 49.14 3.17 -15.58
N ALA A 709 48.18 3.90 -14.99
CA ALA A 709 47.84 3.73 -13.59
C ALA A 709 47.27 2.32 -13.28
N PRO A 710 47.57 1.73 -12.10
CA PRO A 710 47.13 0.39 -11.74
C PRO A 710 45.60 0.23 -11.79
N ARG A 711 45.14 -0.88 -12.36
CA ARG A 711 43.73 -1.27 -12.44
C ARG A 711 43.55 -2.72 -12.08
N ALA A 712 42.44 -3.03 -11.42
CA ALA A 712 42.10 -4.39 -11.07
C ALA A 712 40.58 -4.58 -10.93
N GLY A 713 40.11 -5.79 -11.22
CA GLY A 713 38.70 -6.16 -11.06
C GLY A 713 38.24 -6.12 -9.60
N LEU A 714 39.14 -6.34 -8.63
CA LEU A 714 38.83 -6.28 -7.19
C LEU A 714 39.73 -5.32 -6.42
N PHE A 715 41.06 -5.53 -6.42
CA PHE A 715 42.00 -4.84 -5.54
C PHE A 715 43.22 -4.27 -6.25
N ILE A 716 43.61 -3.04 -5.89
CA ILE A 716 44.94 -2.53 -6.26
C ILE A 716 46.01 -3.09 -5.32
N ASN A 717 45.75 -3.01 -4.01
CA ASN A 717 46.60 -3.56 -2.96
C ASN A 717 45.78 -4.51 -2.09
N ASN A 718 46.28 -5.73 -1.88
CA ASN A 718 45.63 -6.71 -1.02
C ASN A 718 46.70 -7.50 -0.26
N THR A 719 46.80 -7.25 1.04
CA THR A 719 47.83 -7.85 1.91
C THR A 719 47.45 -9.22 2.48
N PRO A 720 46.18 -9.54 2.78
CA PRO A 720 45.78 -10.92 3.12
C PRO A 720 46.06 -11.88 1.95
N THR A 721 46.67 -13.02 2.27
CA THR A 721 46.89 -14.09 1.30
C THR A 721 45.64 -14.96 1.17
N GLY A 722 45.35 -15.45 -0.04
CA GLY A 722 44.26 -16.42 -0.26
C GLY A 722 42.86 -15.83 -0.25
N ALA A 723 42.65 -14.66 -0.87
CA ALA A 723 41.32 -14.10 -1.12
C ALA A 723 40.56 -14.96 -2.16
N THR A 724 40.15 -16.18 -1.79
CA THR A 724 39.55 -17.17 -2.68
C THR A 724 38.02 -17.07 -2.75
N ASN A 725 37.40 -16.33 -1.84
CA ASN A 725 35.94 -16.20 -1.73
C ASN A 725 35.43 -14.84 -2.19
N VAL A 726 36.11 -14.28 -3.19
CA VAL A 726 35.77 -13.01 -3.83
C VAL A 726 35.86 -13.18 -5.34
N TYR A 727 35.01 -12.49 -6.10
CA TYR A 727 34.87 -12.69 -7.54
C TYR A 727 34.76 -11.39 -8.32
N TRP A 728 35.19 -11.34 -9.57
CA TRP A 728 34.86 -10.22 -10.46
C TRP A 728 34.43 -10.70 -11.82
N ASP A 729 33.57 -9.92 -12.47
CA ASP A 729 33.18 -10.17 -13.85
C ASP A 729 34.21 -9.53 -14.77
N LYS A 730 35.04 -10.34 -15.41
CA LYS A 730 36.11 -9.84 -16.29
C LYS A 730 35.60 -9.23 -17.60
N ASP A 731 34.39 -9.60 -18.03
CA ASP A 731 33.79 -9.09 -19.26
C ASP A 731 33.18 -7.69 -19.01
N ILE A 732 32.52 -7.50 -17.86
CA ILE A 732 31.95 -6.21 -17.46
C ILE A 732 33.01 -5.24 -16.92
N THR A 733 33.89 -5.70 -16.02
CA THR A 733 34.94 -4.84 -15.45
C THR A 733 35.99 -4.44 -16.48
N GLY A 734 36.14 -5.22 -17.55
CA GLY A 734 37.21 -5.08 -18.54
C GLY A 734 38.60 -5.43 -18.01
N GLN A 735 38.71 -6.03 -16.81
CA GLN A 735 39.99 -6.34 -16.17
C GLN A 735 40.28 -7.84 -16.18
N SER A 736 41.46 -8.22 -16.67
CA SER A 736 41.93 -9.61 -16.71
C SER A 736 42.52 -10.09 -15.38
N ASN A 737 42.81 -9.18 -14.44
CA ASN A 737 43.39 -9.49 -13.14
C ASN A 737 42.54 -8.90 -12.00
N GLY A 738 42.34 -9.70 -10.94
CA GLY A 738 41.62 -9.30 -9.73
C GLY A 738 42.45 -8.48 -8.75
N GLY A 739 43.79 -8.50 -8.88
CA GLY A 739 44.70 -7.80 -7.97
C GLY A 739 45.69 -8.74 -7.28
N PRO A 740 46.60 -8.22 -6.45
CA PRO A 740 47.54 -9.03 -5.68
C PRO A 740 46.83 -10.06 -4.79
N ASN A 741 47.41 -11.25 -4.65
CA ASN A 741 46.91 -12.32 -3.78
C ASN A 741 45.46 -12.78 -4.07
N VAL A 742 44.95 -12.50 -5.27
CA VAL A 742 43.68 -13.02 -5.79
C VAL A 742 43.96 -14.12 -6.82
N PRO A 743 43.39 -15.33 -6.68
CA PRO A 743 43.52 -16.37 -7.70
C PRO A 743 42.88 -15.98 -9.03
N ALA A 744 43.45 -16.40 -10.15
CA ALA A 744 42.85 -16.17 -11.47
C ALA A 744 41.46 -16.81 -11.63
N SER A 745 41.17 -17.89 -10.88
CA SER A 745 39.87 -18.58 -10.86
C SER A 745 38.74 -17.73 -10.28
N SER A 746 39.04 -16.64 -9.59
CA SER A 746 38.05 -15.68 -9.11
C SER A 746 37.53 -14.74 -10.21
N GLY A 747 38.16 -14.72 -11.39
CA GLY A 747 37.73 -13.94 -12.54
C GLY A 747 36.73 -14.70 -13.40
N LEU A 748 35.44 -14.41 -13.20
CA LEU A 748 34.33 -15.04 -13.90
C LEU A 748 33.99 -14.27 -15.18
N THR A 749 33.53 -14.97 -16.23
CA THR A 749 32.80 -14.32 -17.34
C THR A 749 31.42 -13.86 -16.86
N THR A 750 30.73 -13.02 -17.63
CA THR A 750 29.33 -12.65 -17.30
C THR A 750 28.41 -13.86 -17.24
N ALA A 751 28.60 -14.84 -18.12
CA ALA A 751 27.84 -16.08 -18.09
C ALA A 751 28.09 -16.87 -16.80
N GLN A 752 29.34 -16.94 -16.32
CA GLN A 752 29.67 -17.60 -15.06
C GLN A 752 29.16 -16.81 -13.85
N MET A 753 29.28 -15.49 -13.86
CA MET A 753 28.76 -14.61 -12.81
C MET A 753 27.24 -14.75 -12.66
N SER A 754 26.53 -15.03 -13.75
CA SER A 754 25.08 -15.27 -13.76
C SER A 754 24.69 -16.68 -13.32
N ASP A 755 25.64 -17.59 -13.12
CA ASP A 755 25.39 -18.98 -12.73
C ASP A 755 25.78 -19.21 -11.26
N PRO A 756 24.80 -19.47 -10.36
CA PRO A 756 25.06 -19.79 -8.96
C PRO A 756 26.09 -20.91 -8.75
N ALA A 757 26.20 -21.86 -9.68
CA ALA A 757 27.17 -22.96 -9.59
C ALA A 757 28.63 -22.52 -9.77
N SER A 758 28.88 -21.31 -10.27
CA SER A 758 30.22 -20.75 -10.44
C SER A 758 30.83 -20.21 -9.13
N PHE A 759 30.02 -20.08 -8.08
CA PHE A 759 30.45 -19.56 -6.79
C PHE A 759 30.85 -20.69 -5.82
N GLY A 760 31.63 -20.34 -4.80
CA GLY A 760 32.05 -21.26 -3.76
C GLY A 760 30.87 -21.77 -2.91
N PRO A 761 31.03 -22.90 -2.22
CA PRO A 761 29.95 -23.56 -1.48
C PRO A 761 29.41 -22.77 -0.27
N SER A 762 30.06 -21.67 0.11
CA SER A 762 29.57 -20.81 1.19
C SER A 762 28.49 -19.82 0.72
N TRP A 763 28.35 -19.61 -0.59
CA TRP A 763 27.35 -18.72 -1.16
C TRP A 763 25.98 -19.39 -1.14
N ASP A 764 25.12 -18.90 -0.25
CA ASP A 764 23.78 -19.45 -0.09
C ASP A 764 22.79 -18.82 -1.09
N PHE A 765 22.49 -19.57 -2.15
CA PHE A 765 21.44 -19.28 -3.15
C PHE A 765 20.12 -20.02 -2.87
N GLY A 766 20.01 -20.69 -1.72
CA GLY A 766 18.79 -21.38 -1.33
C GLY A 766 17.61 -20.43 -1.12
N PRO A 767 16.37 -20.94 -0.92
CA PRO A 767 15.16 -20.11 -0.82
C PRO A 767 15.23 -19.01 0.25
N ASN A 768 15.97 -19.25 1.34
CA ASN A 768 16.19 -18.31 2.44
C ASN A 768 17.65 -17.78 2.48
N GLY A 769 18.40 -18.03 1.41
CA GLY A 769 19.81 -17.67 1.31
C GLY A 769 20.03 -16.19 1.10
N THR A 770 21.29 -15.76 1.23
CA THR A 770 21.65 -14.34 1.06
C THR A 770 21.50 -13.88 -0.38
N TRP A 771 21.75 -14.77 -1.33
CA TRP A 771 21.83 -14.44 -2.75
C TRP A 771 20.63 -14.99 -3.52
N VAL A 772 20.29 -14.30 -4.61
CA VAL A 772 19.29 -14.71 -5.59
C VAL A 772 19.72 -14.25 -6.97
N THR A 773 19.49 -15.06 -7.99
CA THR A 773 19.78 -14.69 -9.38
C THR A 773 18.48 -14.75 -10.19
N PRO A 774 17.78 -13.62 -10.36
CA PRO A 774 16.57 -13.57 -11.19
C PRO A 774 16.83 -14.03 -12.63
N ALA A 775 15.80 -14.56 -13.29
CA ALA A 775 15.93 -14.97 -14.69
C ALA A 775 16.36 -13.78 -15.58
N GLY A 776 17.46 -13.94 -16.31
CA GLY A 776 18.04 -12.90 -17.16
C GLY A 776 18.97 -11.91 -16.45
N ALA A 777 19.20 -12.06 -15.14
CA ALA A 777 20.21 -11.28 -14.43
C ALA A 777 21.63 -11.63 -14.90
N THR A 778 22.52 -10.63 -14.88
CA THR A 778 23.94 -10.80 -15.25
C THR A 778 24.85 -11.13 -14.06
N HIS A 779 24.30 -11.09 -12.84
CA HIS A 779 25.00 -11.34 -11.59
C HIS A 779 24.00 -11.63 -10.46
N PRO A 780 24.46 -12.15 -9.30
CA PRO A 780 23.61 -12.33 -8.13
C PRO A 780 23.19 -11.01 -7.50
N PHE A 781 21.97 -10.98 -6.97
CA PHE A 781 21.45 -9.88 -6.17
C PHE A 781 21.36 -10.32 -4.71
N LEU A 782 21.50 -9.36 -3.80
CA LEU A 782 21.17 -9.56 -2.41
C LEU A 782 19.66 -9.79 -2.30
N ARG A 783 19.23 -10.87 -1.63
CA ARG A 783 17.81 -11.22 -1.56
C ARG A 783 16.95 -10.10 -0.99
N TRP A 784 17.42 -9.46 0.10
CA TRP A 784 16.71 -8.35 0.73
C TRP A 784 16.50 -7.14 -0.20
N GLN A 785 17.28 -7.00 -1.28
CA GLN A 785 17.13 -5.92 -2.26
C GLN A 785 15.89 -6.12 -3.14
N LEU A 786 15.46 -7.36 -3.33
CA LEU A 786 14.30 -7.70 -4.17
C LEU A 786 13.01 -7.88 -3.37
N GLU A 787 13.12 -8.03 -2.06
CA GLU A 787 11.99 -8.00 -1.14
C GLU A 787 11.48 -6.56 -1.04
N SER A 788 10.16 -6.36 -1.10
CA SER A 788 9.57 -5.03 -0.92
C SER A 788 9.97 -4.48 0.46
N GLN A 789 10.69 -3.35 0.47
CA GLN A 789 11.08 -2.65 1.69
C GLN A 789 9.93 -1.92 2.37
#